data_AF-A0A370F1J9-F1
#
_entry.id   AF-A0A370F1J9-F1
#
_cell.length_a   1.000
_cell.length_b   1.000
_cell.length_c   1.000
_cell.angle_alpha   90.00
_cell.angle_beta   90.00
_cell.angle_gamma   90.00
#
_symmetry.space_group_name_H-M   'P 1'
#
loop_
_entity.id
_entity.type
_entity.pdbx_description
1 polymer ?
#
loop_
_entity_poly.entity_id
_entity_poly.type
_entity_poly.pdbx_seq_one_letter_code
_entity_poly.pdbx_strand_id
1 'polypeptide(L)'
;WAGGTSVATFGGASGGTVTVSGTQSMGGLTFNTTGYTLTSATGLGTTGGLTFSGASTVTTPSSKTATLQAPLNGAGSLLFTGGGTTNVIQQSGNLNNFSGGVTVNAGTVTLQTFNNCGSGGSGLGTGPISVANGATLDLQAAGSSNHLGCYVTAPSTSASSVSVAGTLKLDALTTLHMPPLTLSGGVLATYGTLNTTWGTYVLDHGVTVSADSTISAVNVNNTASGGTPYTVPSGTTLNVTGYFGKGTSGPDTGFSLSGGGRIIFSGSDNTGSGAITVSAGDIQVGAGGTTGSIDSHAGIALSNTNASLTFNRSNAYASSKVISGAGKLFQTGTGTTTLTAANTYSGDTTVSAGTLAVGVTNAVPIASAVKVTGGTFSLGSFSQTLSAGLTVTGGTLDMGSGGALILSGGTSNVSAITGSGSITVNTGAVLNLTAGISASNVNIVMAGGTLNLGTFTHSFGTLTQTNSSTIGFGAGSSLTVASIGSLGTSKTLTASGWVAGSTHFYATAVTGTPARNTANLVPLNQIKLDVNAASLTYWASGTPGELLAAVTPGSLGYTYWDTTPGNGTIDGGTGTWDNSQLMWTDNTGASNSTWVAGSIATFQGTAGTVTVSGTQFIKGLNFNVDGYVLTGGTLSLNANSTFVLSGSGITATLASPLSGTFGMTFAGGTTIIKATTAATGVITVTGSGTLQVGDGGTLGDIGAVDKVTLDTDSRLVFNRSDTYTFNKQIANAAVGVGTVVQQGSGTTVLGHTPNGWAVDTLVNNGTLRYGVAGAIPTATPVTVAAGATLDVNGLSVSRSGTTSISGTLALGTGGNVDFTGGSHSIAAITGSGIITLRSGASLTLTGNITNSGVDIVLAGGSLNLAGGTTSSLGKLSQSAASIVNLSGSGNASLSVSNLDPGSFALAVTNWTNGADHLYATAVAGSPSRNTSNIAPLNQISLDGNSASRTYWASGTNELLLGAAASYTYWDTSAGNNLVDGGTGNWDTTSGNWSDSSGNFNGTWAAGSIANFQGSA
;
A
#
# COMPACT_ATOMS: atom_id res chain seq x y z
N TRP A 1 37.80 22.77 -86.57
CA TRP A 1 36.84 22.73 -85.46
C TRP A 1 36.10 24.06 -85.40
N ALA A 2 34.79 24.08 -85.15
CA ALA A 2 33.96 25.31 -85.17
C ALA A 2 34.11 26.19 -83.90
N GLY A 3 34.75 25.68 -82.84
CA GLY A 3 34.96 26.44 -81.60
C GLY A 3 33.69 26.62 -80.76
N GLY A 4 33.82 27.22 -79.58
CA GLY A 4 32.68 27.68 -78.76
C GLY A 4 31.91 26.55 -78.08
N THR A 5 30.59 26.45 -78.32
CA THR A 5 29.65 25.54 -77.64
C THR A 5 29.50 24.16 -78.30
N SER A 6 30.24 23.88 -79.37
CA SER A 6 30.11 22.60 -80.09
C SER A 6 30.68 21.42 -79.27
N VAL A 7 30.15 20.20 -79.47
CA VAL A 7 30.66 18.96 -78.85
C VAL A 7 31.55 18.18 -79.83
N ALA A 8 32.79 17.87 -79.43
CA ALA A 8 33.73 17.12 -80.25
C ALA A 8 33.56 15.61 -80.03
N THR A 9 33.19 14.88 -81.08
CA THR A 9 32.97 13.43 -81.03
C THR A 9 34.14 12.67 -81.65
N PHE A 10 34.81 11.85 -80.85
CA PHE A 10 35.88 10.95 -81.26
C PHE A 10 35.31 9.54 -81.43
N GLY A 11 35.36 9.04 -82.67
CA GLY A 11 34.90 7.71 -83.04
C GLY A 11 35.69 7.14 -84.22
N GLY A 12 35.70 5.82 -84.36
CA GLY A 12 36.48 5.09 -85.37
C GLY A 12 36.72 3.64 -84.97
N ALA A 13 37.41 2.87 -85.82
CA ALA A 13 37.72 1.45 -85.55
C ALA A 13 38.74 1.27 -84.40
N SER A 14 39.63 2.24 -84.20
CA SER A 14 40.65 2.25 -83.14
C SER A 14 40.84 3.66 -82.57
N GLY A 15 41.25 3.75 -81.30
CA GLY A 15 41.68 5.02 -80.68
C GLY A 15 43.01 5.54 -81.22
N GLY A 16 43.47 6.67 -80.68
CA GLY A 16 44.76 7.29 -81.04
C GLY A 16 45.02 8.60 -80.29
N THR A 17 46.20 9.19 -80.50
CA THR A 17 46.61 10.45 -79.86
C THR A 17 46.20 11.67 -80.71
N VAL A 18 45.48 12.61 -80.10
CA VAL A 18 45.08 13.90 -80.69
C VAL A 18 45.87 15.01 -80.00
N THR A 19 46.69 15.74 -80.75
CA THR A 19 47.48 16.86 -80.20
C THR A 19 46.71 18.17 -80.29
N VAL A 20 46.42 18.76 -79.14
CA VAL A 20 45.79 20.08 -78.98
C VAL A 20 46.87 21.15 -79.12
N SER A 21 46.75 22.01 -80.13
CA SER A 21 47.59 23.20 -80.32
C SER A 21 46.80 24.46 -79.97
N GLY A 22 47.42 25.38 -79.21
CA GLY A 22 46.78 26.61 -78.74
C GLY A 22 45.59 26.39 -77.81
N THR A 23 44.67 27.36 -77.77
CA THR A 23 43.46 27.35 -76.95
C THR A 23 42.28 26.82 -77.78
N GLN A 24 41.66 25.71 -77.35
CA GLN A 24 40.51 25.11 -78.02
C GLN A 24 39.26 25.23 -77.13
N SER A 25 38.34 26.12 -77.49
CA SER A 25 37.05 26.24 -76.82
C SER A 25 36.06 25.18 -77.32
N MET A 26 35.37 24.50 -76.41
CA MET A 26 34.38 23.46 -76.70
C MET A 26 33.24 23.46 -75.69
N GLY A 27 32.06 23.02 -76.13
CA GLY A 27 30.89 22.73 -75.29
C GLY A 27 30.83 21.28 -74.81
N GLY A 28 31.76 20.42 -75.25
CA GLY A 28 31.88 19.06 -74.72
C GLY A 28 32.74 18.13 -75.56
N LEU A 29 32.95 16.92 -75.05
CA LEU A 29 33.71 15.83 -75.64
C LEU A 29 32.90 14.53 -75.57
N THR A 30 32.95 13.69 -76.61
CA THR A 30 32.33 12.36 -76.63
C THR A 30 33.31 11.35 -77.20
N PHE A 31 33.52 10.22 -76.51
CA PHE A 31 34.49 9.19 -76.88
C PHE A 31 33.81 7.83 -77.15
N ASN A 32 33.40 7.58 -78.40
CA ASN A 32 32.70 6.34 -78.76
C ASN A 32 33.63 5.13 -78.96
N THR A 33 34.94 5.35 -79.02
CA THR A 33 35.97 4.32 -79.20
C THR A 33 37.00 4.40 -78.06
N THR A 34 37.41 3.25 -77.54
CA THR A 34 38.42 3.12 -76.49
C THR A 34 39.80 3.57 -76.98
N GLY A 35 40.58 4.23 -76.11
CA GLY A 35 42.01 4.50 -76.34
C GLY A 35 42.33 5.83 -77.00
N TYR A 36 41.39 6.78 -77.05
CA TYR A 36 41.70 8.15 -77.46
C TYR A 36 42.44 8.90 -76.35
N THR A 37 43.54 9.57 -76.70
CA THR A 37 44.32 10.43 -75.81
C THR A 37 44.38 11.84 -76.39
N LEU A 38 43.77 12.83 -75.74
CA LEU A 38 43.92 14.24 -76.08
C LEU A 38 45.12 14.79 -75.33
N THR A 39 46.24 15.00 -76.01
CA THR A 39 47.46 15.56 -75.42
C THR A 39 47.67 17.00 -75.87
N SER A 40 48.55 17.73 -75.21
CA SER A 40 48.93 19.10 -75.61
C SER A 40 50.24 19.11 -76.40
N ALA A 41 50.40 20.08 -77.28
CA ALA A 41 51.74 20.46 -77.75
C ALA A 41 52.60 20.91 -76.54
N THR A 42 53.92 20.70 -76.58
CA THR A 42 54.81 21.10 -75.49
C THR A 42 54.81 22.64 -75.32
N GLY A 43 54.77 23.13 -74.07
CA GLY A 43 54.95 24.56 -73.74
C GLY A 43 53.71 25.46 -73.79
N LEU A 44 52.48 24.92 -73.69
CA LEU A 44 51.24 25.71 -73.79
C LEU A 44 50.93 26.66 -72.61
N GLY A 45 51.64 26.55 -71.48
CA GLY A 45 51.42 27.41 -70.31
C GLY A 45 49.99 27.35 -69.74
N THR A 46 49.54 28.43 -69.10
CA THR A 46 48.21 28.53 -68.43
C THR A 46 47.06 28.96 -69.36
N THR A 47 47.34 29.24 -70.64
CA THR A 47 46.35 29.79 -71.59
C THR A 47 46.04 28.85 -72.75
N GLY A 48 46.88 27.85 -73.03
CA GLY A 48 46.62 26.82 -74.05
C GLY A 48 45.98 25.56 -73.48
N GLY A 49 45.27 24.79 -74.31
CA GLY A 49 44.56 23.57 -73.91
C GLY A 49 43.05 23.58 -74.22
N LEU A 50 42.30 22.75 -73.51
CA LEU A 50 40.85 22.58 -73.64
C LEU A 50 40.13 23.61 -72.75
N THR A 51 39.34 24.52 -73.33
CA THR A 51 38.67 25.61 -72.60
C THR A 51 37.15 25.43 -72.57
N PHE A 52 36.60 25.31 -71.36
CA PHE A 52 35.17 25.11 -71.09
C PHE A 52 34.61 26.37 -70.40
N SER A 53 34.04 27.29 -71.19
CA SER A 53 33.52 28.58 -70.71
C SER A 53 32.04 28.54 -70.29
N GLY A 54 31.29 27.52 -70.71
CA GLY A 54 29.89 27.27 -70.32
C GLY A 54 29.69 25.84 -69.83
N ALA A 55 28.43 25.46 -69.54
CA ALA A 55 28.10 24.08 -69.16
C ALA A 55 28.50 23.10 -70.26
N SER A 56 29.37 22.15 -69.92
CA SER A 56 30.02 21.25 -70.87
C SER A 56 29.99 19.81 -70.40
N THR A 57 29.90 18.87 -71.33
CA THR A 57 29.83 17.43 -71.02
C THR A 57 31.02 16.66 -71.57
N VAL A 58 31.59 15.74 -70.79
CA VAL A 58 32.55 14.74 -71.26
C VAL A 58 31.90 13.36 -71.16
N THR A 59 31.60 12.75 -72.30
CA THR A 59 30.88 11.47 -72.39
C THR A 59 31.80 10.34 -72.79
N THR A 60 31.96 9.34 -71.92
CA THR A 60 32.69 8.10 -72.19
C THR A 60 31.75 6.91 -71.95
N PRO A 61 31.19 6.28 -73.00
CA PRO A 61 30.22 5.18 -72.86
C PRO A 61 30.77 3.97 -72.09
N SER A 62 29.88 3.12 -71.60
CA SER A 62 30.23 1.91 -70.85
C SER A 62 31.26 1.05 -71.57
N SER A 63 32.23 0.54 -70.81
CA SER A 63 33.37 -0.26 -71.31
C SER A 63 34.33 0.49 -72.25
N LYS A 64 34.20 1.81 -72.40
CA LYS A 64 35.15 2.65 -73.14
C LYS A 64 36.11 3.35 -72.19
N THR A 65 37.30 3.68 -72.71
CA THR A 65 38.28 4.50 -72.00
C THR A 65 38.76 5.66 -72.87
N ALA A 66 38.96 6.82 -72.25
CA ALA A 66 39.52 8.00 -72.89
C ALA A 66 40.49 8.70 -71.94
N THR A 67 41.47 9.42 -72.49
CA THR A 67 42.49 10.13 -71.72
C THR A 67 42.52 11.61 -72.11
N LEU A 68 42.31 12.49 -71.15
CA LEU A 68 42.48 13.94 -71.24
C LEU A 68 43.82 14.31 -70.60
N GLN A 69 44.80 14.61 -71.45
CA GLN A 69 46.17 14.94 -71.06
C GLN A 69 46.57 16.39 -71.40
N ALA A 70 45.72 17.12 -72.13
CA ALA A 70 45.87 18.55 -72.37
C ALA A 70 45.36 19.38 -71.18
N PRO A 71 45.90 20.61 -70.93
CA PRO A 71 45.42 21.48 -69.86
C PRO A 71 43.92 21.77 -69.96
N LEU A 72 43.21 21.74 -68.84
CA LEU A 72 41.81 22.14 -68.72
C LEU A 72 41.72 23.59 -68.23
N ASN A 73 40.94 24.42 -68.93
CA ASN A 73 40.77 25.85 -68.66
C ASN A 73 39.30 26.25 -68.68
N GLY A 74 38.98 27.42 -68.11
CA GLY A 74 37.63 28.03 -68.16
C GLY A 74 36.90 28.02 -66.82
N ALA A 75 35.70 28.62 -66.81
CA ALA A 75 34.88 28.82 -65.62
C ALA A 75 33.46 28.22 -65.73
N GLY A 76 33.12 27.58 -66.85
CA GLY A 76 31.86 26.86 -67.02
C GLY A 76 31.84 25.55 -66.22
N SER A 77 30.72 24.83 -66.13
CA SER A 77 30.68 23.52 -65.44
C SER A 77 31.11 22.37 -66.34
N LEU A 78 31.77 21.34 -65.77
CA LEU A 78 32.06 20.08 -66.46
C LEU A 78 31.24 18.93 -65.86
N LEU A 79 30.55 18.21 -66.72
CA LEU A 79 29.80 17.00 -66.39
C LEU A 79 30.43 15.78 -67.08
N PHE A 80 31.06 14.90 -66.31
CA PHE A 80 31.50 13.59 -66.80
C PHE A 80 30.33 12.61 -66.76
N THR A 81 30.07 11.92 -67.87
CA THR A 81 28.96 10.98 -68.02
C THR A 81 29.31 9.81 -68.93
N GLY A 82 28.42 8.82 -69.00
CA GLY A 82 28.67 7.52 -69.62
C GLY A 82 29.43 6.58 -68.67
N GLY A 83 29.09 5.29 -68.70
CA GLY A 83 29.59 4.31 -67.74
C GLY A 83 31.05 3.86 -67.93
N GLY A 84 31.85 4.56 -68.74
CA GLY A 84 33.24 4.23 -69.03
C GLY A 84 34.24 4.95 -68.13
N THR A 85 35.54 4.86 -68.47
CA THR A 85 36.63 5.48 -67.70
C THR A 85 37.23 6.67 -68.44
N THR A 86 37.25 7.85 -67.82
CA THR A 86 37.97 9.02 -68.32
C THR A 86 39.19 9.30 -67.45
N ASN A 87 40.39 9.07 -67.99
CA ASN A 87 41.64 9.40 -67.33
C ASN A 87 41.95 10.88 -67.56
N VAL A 88 42.13 11.65 -66.50
CA VAL A 88 42.61 13.02 -66.54
C VAL A 88 44.05 13.01 -66.01
N ILE A 89 45.00 13.31 -66.90
CA ILE A 89 46.44 13.21 -66.63
C ILE A 89 47.05 14.60 -66.79
N GLN A 90 47.55 15.16 -65.69
CA GLN A 90 48.31 16.41 -65.74
C GLN A 90 49.78 16.12 -66.08
N GLN A 91 50.33 16.72 -67.15
CA GLN A 91 51.75 16.63 -67.43
C GLN A 91 52.56 17.67 -66.63
N SER A 92 53.80 17.33 -66.27
CA SER A 92 54.74 18.28 -65.65
C SER A 92 54.92 19.52 -66.54
N GLY A 93 54.66 20.72 -66.00
CA GLY A 93 54.74 22.00 -66.72
C GLY A 93 53.45 22.46 -67.42
N ASN A 94 52.37 21.67 -67.41
CA ASN A 94 51.08 22.00 -68.00
C ASN A 94 50.01 22.15 -66.90
N LEU A 95 49.57 23.38 -66.64
CA LEU A 95 48.73 23.71 -65.49
C LEU A 95 47.24 23.73 -65.87
N ASN A 96 46.43 22.97 -65.12
CA ASN A 96 44.97 23.08 -65.22
C ASN A 96 44.51 24.36 -64.49
N ASN A 97 43.96 25.32 -65.24
CA ASN A 97 43.41 26.58 -64.74
C ASN A 97 41.87 26.61 -64.82
N PHE A 98 41.25 25.44 -64.73
CA PHE A 98 39.80 25.33 -64.67
C PHE A 98 39.29 25.78 -63.30
N SER A 99 38.19 26.54 -63.27
CA SER A 99 37.66 27.14 -62.03
C SER A 99 36.17 26.86 -61.80
N GLY A 100 35.50 26.24 -62.77
CA GLY A 100 34.09 25.88 -62.65
C GLY A 100 33.86 24.58 -61.87
N GLY A 101 32.59 24.26 -61.64
CA GLY A 101 32.20 23.04 -60.92
C GLY A 101 32.38 21.78 -61.77
N VAL A 102 32.80 20.68 -61.13
CA VAL A 102 32.93 19.36 -61.75
C VAL A 102 31.94 18.38 -61.15
N THR A 103 31.20 17.69 -62.01
CA THR A 103 30.29 16.60 -61.63
C THR A 103 30.70 15.33 -62.34
N VAL A 104 31.01 14.29 -61.57
CA VAL A 104 31.13 12.91 -62.08
C VAL A 104 29.76 12.24 -61.93
N ASN A 105 28.99 12.19 -63.01
CA ASN A 105 27.61 11.72 -62.98
C ASN A 105 27.47 10.21 -63.20
N ALA A 106 28.37 9.61 -63.98
CA ALA A 106 28.42 8.18 -64.23
C ALA A 106 29.84 7.76 -64.62
N GLY A 107 30.14 6.46 -64.48
CA GLY A 107 31.45 5.90 -64.84
C GLY A 107 32.54 6.27 -63.84
N THR A 108 33.79 6.17 -64.29
CA THR A 108 34.97 6.45 -63.48
C THR A 108 35.75 7.61 -64.08
N VAL A 109 36.09 8.61 -63.27
CA VAL A 109 37.09 9.63 -63.62
C VAL A 109 38.33 9.36 -62.79
N THR A 110 39.44 9.08 -63.46
CA THR A 110 40.72 8.80 -62.79
C THR A 110 41.63 10.02 -62.92
N LEU A 111 42.20 10.49 -61.82
CA LEU A 111 43.19 11.56 -61.78
C LEU A 111 44.57 11.00 -61.42
N GLN A 112 45.51 10.94 -62.35
CA GLN A 112 46.81 10.27 -62.14
C GLN A 112 47.94 11.19 -61.64
N THR A 113 47.79 12.50 -61.79
CA THR A 113 48.77 13.50 -61.37
C THR A 113 48.02 14.78 -60.99
N PHE A 114 48.19 15.23 -59.76
CA PHE A 114 47.68 16.51 -59.26
C PHE A 114 48.66 17.00 -58.19
N ASN A 115 49.19 18.22 -58.33
CA ASN A 115 50.20 18.76 -57.42
C ASN A 115 49.60 19.79 -56.44
N ASN A 116 50.34 20.04 -55.36
CA ASN A 116 50.06 21.04 -54.33
C ASN A 116 49.68 22.39 -54.93
N CYS A 117 48.64 22.99 -54.38
CA CYS A 117 48.11 24.26 -54.81
C CYS A 117 49.00 25.42 -54.35
N GLY A 118 50.11 25.62 -55.06
CA GLY A 118 50.77 26.91 -55.21
C GLY A 118 50.28 27.60 -56.49
N SER A 119 51.16 28.31 -57.19
CA SER A 119 50.91 28.86 -58.54
C SER A 119 50.67 27.80 -59.65
N GLY A 120 50.19 26.60 -59.29
CA GLY A 120 50.29 25.35 -60.05
C GLY A 120 48.99 24.59 -60.35
N GLY A 121 47.81 25.18 -60.16
CA GLY A 121 46.53 24.61 -60.64
C GLY A 121 46.06 23.31 -59.95
N SER A 122 44.76 23.00 -60.06
CA SER A 122 44.18 21.74 -59.54
C SER A 122 43.91 20.76 -60.68
N GLY A 123 44.11 19.45 -60.44
CA GLY A 123 43.81 18.39 -61.41
C GLY A 123 42.39 18.45 -62.01
N LEU A 124 41.38 18.92 -61.26
CA LEU A 124 39.99 19.14 -61.71
C LEU A 124 39.51 20.60 -61.51
N GLY A 125 40.44 21.53 -61.28
CA GLY A 125 40.11 22.93 -61.06
C GLY A 125 39.69 23.31 -59.65
N THR A 126 39.31 24.58 -59.45
CA THR A 126 39.06 25.18 -58.12
C THR A 126 37.59 25.28 -57.73
N GLY A 127 36.65 24.82 -58.57
CA GLY A 127 35.22 24.87 -58.27
C GLY A 127 34.73 23.72 -57.38
N PRO A 128 33.41 23.65 -57.09
CA PRO A 128 32.83 22.56 -56.33
C PRO A 128 32.91 21.24 -57.12
N ILE A 129 33.16 20.15 -56.41
CA ILE A 129 33.28 18.81 -56.99
C ILE A 129 32.14 17.93 -56.46
N SER A 130 31.47 17.21 -57.34
CA SER A 130 30.37 16.31 -56.99
C SER A 130 30.54 14.95 -57.65
N VAL A 131 30.34 13.88 -56.90
CA VAL A 131 30.36 12.49 -57.40
C VAL A 131 28.97 11.89 -57.19
N ALA A 132 28.24 11.65 -58.27
CA ALA A 132 26.89 11.11 -58.22
C ALA A 132 26.86 9.64 -57.84
N ASN A 133 25.69 9.14 -57.43
CA ASN A 133 25.49 7.73 -57.08
C ASN A 133 25.89 6.81 -58.25
N GLY A 134 26.64 5.75 -57.95
CA GLY A 134 27.17 4.81 -58.94
C GLY A 134 28.40 5.29 -59.73
N ALA A 135 28.81 6.56 -59.58
CA ALA A 135 30.02 7.09 -60.18
C ALA A 135 31.23 6.97 -59.26
N THR A 136 32.44 6.96 -59.83
CA THR A 136 33.69 6.93 -59.07
C THR A 136 34.63 8.07 -59.49
N LEU A 137 35.10 8.85 -58.52
CA LEU A 137 36.26 9.72 -58.68
C LEU A 137 37.47 9.04 -58.04
N ASP A 138 38.45 8.68 -58.85
CA ASP A 138 39.57 7.85 -58.47
C ASP A 138 40.89 8.63 -58.54
N LEU A 139 41.47 8.93 -57.39
CA LEU A 139 42.62 9.80 -57.22
C LEU A 139 43.90 8.96 -57.08
N GLN A 140 44.72 8.90 -58.13
CA GLN A 140 45.90 8.05 -58.27
C GLN A 140 47.23 8.83 -58.36
N ALA A 141 47.42 9.92 -57.60
CA ALA A 141 48.67 10.70 -57.63
C ALA A 141 49.61 10.40 -56.44
N ALA A 142 50.92 10.35 -56.68
CA ALA A 142 51.91 10.23 -55.61
C ALA A 142 52.21 11.59 -54.92
N GLY A 143 52.29 11.64 -53.59
CA GLY A 143 52.75 12.83 -52.85
C GLY A 143 52.03 13.11 -51.53
N SER A 144 52.66 13.91 -50.66
CA SER A 144 52.26 14.12 -49.25
C SER A 144 51.50 15.41 -48.93
N SER A 145 51.07 16.22 -49.91
CA SER A 145 50.36 17.49 -49.64
C SER A 145 49.36 17.89 -50.75
N ASN A 146 48.66 16.91 -51.30
CA ASN A 146 47.70 17.17 -52.36
C ASN A 146 46.44 17.83 -51.83
N HIS A 147 45.82 18.70 -52.61
CA HIS A 147 44.59 19.40 -52.25
C HIS A 147 43.56 19.26 -53.37
N LEU A 148 42.35 18.84 -53.03
CA LEU A 148 41.23 18.83 -53.98
C LEU A 148 40.59 20.23 -54.00
N GLY A 149 40.45 20.84 -55.18
CA GLY A 149 39.88 22.20 -55.30
C GLY A 149 40.84 23.37 -55.00
N CYS A 150 42.12 23.12 -54.74
CA CYS A 150 43.11 24.15 -54.42
C CYS A 150 42.79 25.11 -53.28
N TYR A 151 42.36 24.52 -52.16
CA TYR A 151 42.31 25.20 -50.90
C TYR A 151 43.69 25.16 -50.21
N VAL A 152 44.40 26.27 -50.08
CA VAL A 152 45.55 26.36 -49.15
C VAL A 152 45.06 26.83 -47.78
N THR A 153 45.69 26.36 -46.71
CA THR A 153 45.36 26.60 -45.29
C THR A 153 44.69 27.96 -45.03
N ALA A 154 43.66 27.94 -44.18
CA ALA A 154 42.77 29.06 -43.90
C ALA A 154 43.49 30.41 -43.66
N PRO A 155 42.88 31.55 -44.07
CA PRO A 155 41.55 31.66 -44.67
C PRO A 155 41.66 31.76 -46.19
N SER A 156 41.32 30.68 -46.91
CA SER A 156 41.15 30.78 -48.36
C SER A 156 39.67 31.11 -48.66
N THR A 157 39.45 32.13 -49.50
CA THR A 157 38.13 32.57 -49.98
C THR A 157 37.57 31.69 -51.10
N SER A 158 38.18 30.53 -51.35
CA SER A 158 37.80 29.63 -52.44
C SER A 158 36.57 28.80 -52.06
N ALA A 159 35.49 28.94 -52.85
CA ALA A 159 34.18 28.29 -52.67
C ALA A 159 34.17 26.76 -52.94
N SER A 160 35.32 26.09 -52.84
CA SER A 160 35.45 24.68 -53.17
C SER A 160 34.84 23.83 -52.07
N SER A 161 33.92 22.93 -52.46
CA SER A 161 33.31 21.92 -51.60
C SER A 161 33.29 20.59 -52.34
N VAL A 162 33.33 19.48 -51.63
CA VAL A 162 33.27 18.14 -52.23
C VAL A 162 31.99 17.44 -51.76
N SER A 163 31.16 16.98 -52.69
CA SER A 163 29.95 16.21 -52.39
C SER A 163 30.05 14.81 -52.98
N VAL A 164 29.84 13.76 -52.17
CA VAL A 164 30.04 12.37 -52.58
C VAL A 164 28.78 11.55 -52.30
N ALA A 165 28.05 11.22 -53.37
CA ALA A 165 26.98 10.21 -53.38
C ALA A 165 27.43 8.88 -54.03
N GLY A 166 28.50 8.90 -54.82
CA GLY A 166 29.17 7.72 -55.38
C GLY A 166 30.38 7.29 -54.56
N THR A 167 31.51 7.01 -55.22
CA THR A 167 32.78 6.65 -54.54
C THR A 167 33.85 7.70 -54.81
N LEU A 168 34.46 8.23 -53.75
CA LEU A 168 35.72 8.96 -53.83
C LEU A 168 36.84 8.02 -53.35
N LYS A 169 37.78 7.70 -54.23
CA LYS A 169 38.83 6.71 -53.99
C LYS A 169 40.21 7.36 -54.06
N LEU A 170 41.12 6.97 -53.18
CA LEU A 170 42.47 7.52 -53.05
C LEU A 170 43.54 6.44 -53.06
N ASP A 171 44.61 6.64 -53.83
CA ASP A 171 45.76 5.74 -53.89
C ASP A 171 46.58 5.69 -52.59
N ALA A 172 47.28 4.57 -52.40
CA ALA A 172 48.06 4.23 -51.23
C ALA A 172 49.21 5.22 -50.94
N LEU A 173 49.66 6.05 -51.87
CA LEU A 173 50.81 6.95 -51.63
C LEU A 173 50.43 8.43 -51.55
N THR A 174 49.15 8.74 -51.37
CA THR A 174 48.60 10.09 -51.50
C THR A 174 48.11 10.66 -50.16
N THR A 175 48.63 11.79 -49.70
CA THR A 175 47.97 12.59 -48.65
C THR A 175 47.12 13.66 -49.32
N LEU A 176 45.81 13.70 -49.02
CA LEU A 176 44.82 14.58 -49.61
C LEU A 176 44.13 15.43 -48.54
N HIS A 177 44.39 16.73 -48.56
CA HIS A 177 43.64 17.72 -47.79
C HIS A 177 42.28 17.97 -48.44
N MET A 178 41.23 17.82 -47.63
CA MET A 178 39.84 17.91 -48.06
C MET A 178 39.27 19.30 -47.73
N PRO A 179 38.63 19.98 -48.70
CA PRO A 179 37.73 21.09 -48.40
C PRO A 179 36.47 20.58 -47.66
N PRO A 180 35.52 21.46 -47.26
CA PRO A 180 34.25 21.01 -46.69
C PRO A 180 33.63 19.86 -47.48
N LEU A 181 33.37 18.75 -46.79
CA LEU A 181 32.96 17.48 -47.37
C LEU A 181 31.50 17.19 -47.04
N THR A 182 30.70 16.89 -48.05
CA THR A 182 29.35 16.35 -47.89
C THR A 182 29.31 14.90 -48.37
N LEU A 183 28.88 13.98 -47.51
CA LEU A 183 28.63 12.58 -47.86
C LEU A 183 27.12 12.35 -47.98
N SER A 184 26.64 12.00 -49.17
CA SER A 184 25.22 11.92 -49.52
C SER A 184 24.85 10.51 -49.99
N GLY A 185 25.20 9.49 -49.22
CA GLY A 185 25.05 8.08 -49.61
C GLY A 185 26.33 7.45 -50.14
N GLY A 186 27.42 8.24 -50.18
CA GLY A 186 28.66 7.88 -50.84
C GLY A 186 29.67 7.15 -49.96
N VAL A 187 30.76 6.73 -50.61
CA VAL A 187 31.87 5.99 -50.00
C VAL A 187 33.17 6.76 -50.18
N LEU A 188 33.90 6.96 -49.08
CA LEU A 188 35.29 7.38 -49.08
C LEU A 188 36.17 6.14 -48.96
N ALA A 189 37.03 5.85 -49.95
CA ALA A 189 37.79 4.61 -50.05
C ALA A 189 39.29 4.84 -50.35
N THR A 190 40.13 3.83 -50.08
CA THR A 190 41.54 3.77 -50.49
C THR A 190 41.88 2.45 -51.19
N TYR A 191 43.05 2.35 -51.84
CA TYR A 191 43.57 1.10 -52.41
C TYR A 191 44.21 0.18 -51.36
N GLY A 192 43.84 -1.11 -51.34
CA GLY A 192 44.56 -2.19 -50.62
C GLY A 192 43.96 -2.69 -49.29
N THR A 193 44.64 -3.67 -48.67
CA THR A 193 44.35 -4.26 -47.33
C THR A 193 45.55 -4.12 -46.36
N LEU A 194 45.25 -3.99 -45.05
CA LEU A 194 45.99 -3.42 -43.90
C LEU A 194 47.56 -3.32 -43.93
N ASN A 195 48.21 -2.17 -44.29
CA ASN A 195 49.61 -1.83 -43.92
C ASN A 195 49.98 -0.32 -43.87
N THR A 196 51.07 0.08 -43.20
CA THR A 196 51.40 1.49 -42.83
C THR A 196 51.90 2.42 -43.96
N THR A 197 51.63 2.13 -45.24
CA THR A 197 52.17 2.88 -46.40
C THR A 197 51.05 3.46 -47.26
N TRP A 198 50.08 4.15 -46.64
CA TRP A 198 48.75 4.38 -47.24
C TRP A 198 48.27 5.83 -47.35
N GLY A 199 47.36 6.03 -48.32
CA GLY A 199 46.78 7.31 -48.64
C GLY A 199 45.92 7.84 -47.50
N THR A 200 46.04 9.14 -47.23
CA THR A 200 45.44 9.81 -46.07
C THR A 200 44.49 10.90 -46.53
N TYR A 201 43.22 10.82 -46.12
CA TYR A 201 42.32 11.96 -46.18
C TYR A 201 42.55 12.83 -44.95
N VAL A 202 43.01 14.06 -45.15
CA VAL A 202 43.18 15.07 -44.10
C VAL A 202 41.95 15.97 -44.11
N LEU A 203 41.15 15.88 -43.05
CA LEU A 203 39.92 16.65 -42.89
C LEU A 203 40.22 17.93 -42.12
N ASP A 204 40.55 19.00 -42.85
CA ASP A 204 40.85 20.31 -42.27
C ASP A 204 39.58 21.11 -41.92
N HIS A 205 38.40 20.66 -42.38
CA HIS A 205 37.10 21.32 -42.23
C HIS A 205 35.99 20.35 -41.85
N GLY A 206 34.77 20.86 -41.72
CA GLY A 206 33.62 20.05 -41.37
C GLY A 206 33.19 19.04 -42.43
N VAL A 207 32.70 17.90 -41.96
CA VAL A 207 32.03 16.85 -42.72
C VAL A 207 30.53 16.91 -42.44
N THR A 208 29.71 16.97 -43.48
CA THR A 208 28.25 16.86 -43.40
C THR A 208 27.81 15.54 -44.00
N VAL A 209 26.99 14.77 -43.30
CA VAL A 209 26.40 13.53 -43.81
C VAL A 209 24.92 13.78 -44.08
N SER A 210 24.46 13.63 -45.31
CA SER A 210 23.05 13.89 -45.67
C SER A 210 22.25 12.61 -45.98
N ALA A 211 22.94 11.47 -46.09
CA ALA A 211 22.35 10.13 -46.20
C ALA A 211 23.39 9.09 -45.74
N ASP A 212 22.96 7.87 -45.42
CA ASP A 212 23.83 6.80 -44.90
C ASP A 212 25.07 6.60 -45.77
N SER A 213 26.24 6.88 -45.21
CA SER A 213 27.50 6.95 -45.95
C SER A 213 28.59 6.10 -45.28
N THR A 214 29.65 5.79 -46.02
CA THR A 214 30.74 4.94 -45.52
C THR A 214 32.11 5.58 -45.71
N ILE A 215 32.93 5.55 -44.67
CA ILE A 215 34.37 5.74 -44.76
C ILE A 215 35.02 4.37 -44.62
N SER A 216 35.38 3.78 -45.77
CA SER A 216 36.21 2.57 -45.87
C SER A 216 37.68 2.90 -46.12
N ALA A 217 38.01 4.17 -46.29
CA ALA A 217 39.36 4.68 -46.43
C ALA A 217 40.20 4.30 -45.22
N VAL A 218 41.40 3.81 -45.48
CA VAL A 218 42.24 3.34 -44.39
C VAL A 218 42.65 4.51 -43.51
N ASN A 219 43.17 5.63 -44.03
CA ASN A 219 43.64 6.68 -43.14
C ASN A 219 42.81 7.96 -43.30
N VAL A 220 42.13 8.36 -42.21
CA VAL A 220 41.46 9.65 -42.08
C VAL A 220 42.05 10.38 -40.87
N ASN A 221 42.64 11.55 -41.13
CA ASN A 221 43.25 12.40 -40.12
C ASN A 221 42.38 13.64 -39.90
N ASN A 222 42.01 13.93 -38.66
CA ASN A 222 41.18 15.06 -38.28
C ASN A 222 42.05 16.21 -37.79
N THR A 223 42.15 17.29 -38.54
CA THR A 223 43.16 18.36 -38.32
C THR A 223 42.55 19.73 -38.04
N ALA A 224 41.23 19.89 -38.17
CA ALA A 224 40.57 21.17 -37.94
C ALA A 224 40.82 21.69 -36.52
N SER A 225 41.10 23.00 -36.37
CA SER A 225 41.32 23.60 -35.06
C SER A 225 40.13 23.39 -34.13
N GLY A 226 40.36 22.87 -32.92
CA GLY A 226 39.30 22.54 -31.95
C GLY A 226 38.57 21.22 -32.22
N GLY A 227 39.00 20.46 -33.23
CA GLY A 227 38.41 19.19 -33.64
C GLY A 227 37.52 19.32 -34.87
N THR A 228 37.62 18.36 -35.79
CA THR A 228 36.88 18.32 -37.06
C THR A 228 35.38 18.15 -36.81
N PRO A 229 34.50 19.08 -37.26
CA PRO A 229 33.06 18.94 -37.04
C PRO A 229 32.43 17.92 -38.00
N TYR A 230 31.75 16.92 -37.44
CA TYR A 230 30.86 16.01 -38.15
C TYR A 230 29.41 16.37 -37.84
N THR A 231 28.66 16.74 -38.87
CA THR A 231 27.21 16.98 -38.78
C THR A 231 26.49 15.79 -39.40
N VAL A 232 25.95 14.92 -38.56
CA VAL A 232 25.20 13.72 -38.96
C VAL A 232 23.76 13.88 -38.46
N PRO A 233 22.78 14.21 -39.32
CA PRO A 233 21.39 14.38 -38.96
C PRO A 233 20.76 13.11 -38.37
N SER A 234 19.74 13.28 -37.53
CA SER A 234 18.96 12.17 -37.00
C SER A 234 18.41 11.28 -38.11
N GLY A 235 18.48 9.96 -37.91
CA GLY A 235 18.10 8.96 -38.91
C GLY A 235 19.18 8.64 -39.96
N THR A 236 20.35 9.29 -39.91
CA THR A 236 21.48 8.98 -40.79
C THR A 236 22.66 8.37 -40.03
N THR A 237 23.42 7.53 -40.72
CA THR A 237 24.57 6.78 -40.20
C THR A 237 25.82 7.02 -41.04
N LEU A 238 26.95 7.28 -40.39
CA LEU A 238 28.27 7.22 -40.98
C LEU A 238 28.99 5.95 -40.52
N ASN A 239 29.17 5.00 -41.43
CA ASN A 239 29.90 3.77 -41.15
C ASN A 239 31.41 3.98 -41.38
N VAL A 240 32.21 3.84 -40.33
CA VAL A 240 33.67 3.88 -40.40
C VAL A 240 34.19 2.44 -40.33
N THR A 241 34.38 1.85 -41.51
CA THR A 241 34.99 0.51 -41.70
C THR A 241 36.49 0.58 -41.91
N GLY A 242 37.00 1.76 -42.27
CA GLY A 242 38.41 2.09 -42.31
C GLY A 242 38.94 2.56 -40.95
N TYR A 243 39.92 3.45 -40.96
CA TYR A 243 40.61 3.87 -39.74
C TYR A 243 40.75 5.39 -39.61
N PHE A 244 40.36 5.87 -38.43
CA PHE A 244 40.68 7.22 -37.97
C PHE A 244 42.01 7.14 -37.23
N GLY A 245 42.98 7.94 -37.66
CA GLY A 245 44.33 7.83 -37.15
C GLY A 245 45.17 9.07 -37.29
N LYS A 246 46.18 9.14 -36.42
CA LYS A 246 47.30 10.05 -36.58
C LYS A 246 48.16 9.55 -37.74
N GLY A 247 47.96 10.13 -38.93
CA GLY A 247 48.82 9.86 -40.08
C GLY A 247 50.29 10.20 -39.82
N THR A 248 51.17 9.94 -40.80
CA THR A 248 52.60 10.30 -40.72
C THR A 248 52.87 11.80 -40.79
N SER A 249 51.84 12.63 -41.06
CA SER A 249 51.93 14.09 -41.18
C SER A 249 50.75 14.79 -40.48
N GLY A 250 51.06 15.75 -39.61
CA GLY A 250 50.10 16.66 -38.96
C GLY A 250 49.59 16.24 -37.56
N PRO A 251 49.19 17.20 -36.70
CA PRO A 251 48.53 16.90 -35.43
C PRO A 251 47.10 16.40 -35.68
N ASP A 252 46.68 15.36 -34.97
CA ASP A 252 45.26 14.97 -34.91
C ASP A 252 44.60 15.72 -33.74
N THR A 253 43.69 16.63 -34.07
CA THR A 253 42.96 17.47 -33.11
C THR A 253 41.67 16.80 -32.62
N GLY A 254 41.30 15.65 -33.20
CA GLY A 254 40.08 14.92 -32.87
C GLY A 254 38.88 15.44 -33.64
N PHE A 255 37.68 15.05 -33.22
CA PHE A 255 36.46 15.42 -33.94
C PHE A 255 35.28 15.66 -33.01
N SER A 256 34.31 16.42 -33.50
CA SER A 256 33.05 16.66 -32.81
C SER A 256 31.86 16.11 -33.60
N LEU A 257 30.88 15.50 -32.93
CA LEU A 257 29.64 15.00 -33.54
C LEU A 257 28.45 15.88 -33.14
N SER A 258 27.65 16.26 -34.14
CA SER A 258 26.37 16.98 -33.99
C SER A 258 25.31 16.43 -34.96
N GLY A 259 24.06 16.89 -34.83
CA GLY A 259 22.96 16.56 -35.75
C GLY A 259 22.04 15.40 -35.31
N GLY A 260 22.44 14.60 -34.31
CA GLY A 260 21.57 13.58 -33.71
C GLY A 260 21.57 12.21 -34.40
N GLY A 261 22.38 12.01 -35.44
CA GLY A 261 22.63 10.74 -36.11
C GLY A 261 23.75 9.92 -35.45
N ARG A 262 24.25 8.91 -36.17
CA ARG A 262 25.22 7.94 -35.62
C ARG A 262 26.51 7.86 -36.41
N ILE A 263 27.66 7.76 -35.73
CA ILE A 263 28.92 7.29 -36.33
C ILE A 263 29.23 5.89 -35.77
N ILE A 264 29.43 4.90 -36.64
CA ILE A 264 29.73 3.52 -36.26
C ILE A 264 31.18 3.20 -36.60
N PHE A 265 32.00 2.92 -35.59
CA PHE A 265 33.33 2.35 -35.77
C PHE A 265 33.24 0.84 -35.87
N SER A 266 33.14 0.30 -37.09
CA SER A 266 33.06 -1.14 -37.35
C SER A 266 34.33 -1.75 -37.95
N GLY A 267 35.27 -0.89 -38.38
CA GLY A 267 36.58 -1.25 -38.92
C GLY A 267 37.62 -1.69 -37.90
N SER A 268 38.85 -1.93 -38.35
CA SER A 268 40.02 -2.19 -37.48
C SER A 268 40.21 -1.11 -36.41
N ASP A 269 40.97 -1.42 -35.35
CA ASP A 269 41.14 -0.52 -34.21
C ASP A 269 41.71 0.85 -34.63
N ASN A 270 40.97 1.93 -34.38
CA ASN A 270 41.38 3.30 -34.67
C ASN A 270 42.61 3.70 -33.83
N THR A 271 43.51 4.54 -34.35
CA THR A 271 44.60 5.17 -33.59
C THR A 271 44.48 6.69 -33.48
N GLY A 272 43.29 7.25 -33.72
CA GLY A 272 43.04 8.67 -33.50
C GLY A 272 43.57 9.09 -32.13
N SER A 273 44.36 10.16 -32.08
CA SER A 273 45.01 10.67 -30.87
C SER A 273 44.31 11.92 -30.32
N GLY A 274 43.47 12.58 -31.11
CA GLY A 274 42.67 13.71 -30.66
C GLY A 274 41.45 13.30 -29.82
N ALA A 275 40.73 14.27 -29.24
CA ALA A 275 39.54 14.00 -28.41
C ALA A 275 38.28 13.80 -29.26
N ILE A 276 37.33 12.99 -28.75
CA ILE A 276 36.00 12.84 -29.34
C ILE A 276 35.01 13.67 -28.50
N THR A 277 34.32 14.61 -29.14
CA THR A 277 33.29 15.44 -28.48
C THR A 277 31.92 15.22 -29.12
N VAL A 278 30.93 14.76 -28.37
CA VAL A 278 29.58 14.49 -28.89
C VAL A 278 28.62 15.53 -28.33
N SER A 279 28.16 16.45 -29.18
CA SER A 279 27.16 17.45 -28.81
C SER A 279 25.73 16.94 -29.00
N ALA A 280 25.49 16.08 -29.99
CA ALA A 280 24.22 15.37 -30.20
C ALA A 280 24.44 14.19 -31.15
N GLY A 281 23.84 13.03 -30.84
CA GLY A 281 23.99 11.80 -31.64
C GLY A 281 24.67 10.67 -30.86
N ASP A 282 25.06 9.62 -31.58
CA ASP A 282 25.59 8.39 -31.01
C ASP A 282 26.93 8.01 -31.66
N ILE A 283 27.95 7.75 -30.84
CA ILE A 283 29.17 7.07 -31.27
C ILE A 283 29.01 5.59 -30.92
N GLN A 284 29.00 4.72 -31.92
CA GLN A 284 28.92 3.28 -31.72
C GLN A 284 30.29 2.63 -31.96
N VAL A 285 30.79 1.88 -30.98
CA VAL A 285 32.02 1.10 -31.06
C VAL A 285 31.65 -0.35 -31.37
N GLY A 286 32.03 -0.80 -32.56
CA GLY A 286 31.64 -2.10 -33.11
C GLY A 286 30.27 -2.11 -33.79
N ALA A 287 30.02 -3.15 -34.57
CA ALA A 287 28.74 -3.42 -35.24
C ALA A 287 28.31 -4.90 -35.04
N GLY A 288 28.46 -5.41 -33.83
CA GLY A 288 28.26 -6.82 -33.47
C GLY A 288 29.47 -7.73 -33.73
N GLY A 289 30.52 -7.21 -34.37
CA GLY A 289 31.79 -7.89 -34.61
C GLY A 289 32.82 -7.74 -33.49
N THR A 290 34.05 -8.14 -33.77
CA THR A 290 35.21 -8.07 -32.85
C THR A 290 36.12 -6.87 -33.12
N THR A 291 35.66 -5.93 -33.94
CA THR A 291 36.41 -4.78 -34.45
C THR A 291 35.75 -3.47 -34.04
N GLY A 292 36.49 -2.36 -34.12
CA GLY A 292 36.07 -1.02 -33.70
C GLY A 292 36.65 -0.64 -32.34
N SER A 293 37.41 0.45 -32.26
CA SER A 293 38.01 0.92 -31.01
C SER A 293 38.01 2.44 -30.96
N ILE A 294 37.98 3.00 -29.75
CA ILE A 294 38.14 4.43 -29.48
C ILE A 294 39.27 4.71 -28.48
N ASP A 295 39.97 3.68 -27.99
CA ASP A 295 40.89 3.79 -26.85
C ASP A 295 42.17 4.58 -27.10
N SER A 296 42.51 4.85 -28.34
CA SER A 296 43.65 5.68 -28.73
C SER A 296 43.42 7.18 -28.53
N HIS A 297 42.15 7.62 -28.49
CA HIS A 297 41.76 9.03 -28.47
C HIS A 297 42.09 9.69 -27.13
N ALA A 298 42.37 10.99 -27.11
CA ALA A 298 42.76 11.70 -25.89
C ALA A 298 41.68 11.66 -24.78
N GLY A 299 40.40 11.57 -25.14
CA GLY A 299 39.28 11.50 -24.20
C GLY A 299 37.94 11.52 -24.93
N ILE A 300 36.87 11.16 -24.22
CA ILE A 300 35.52 11.11 -24.76
C ILE A 300 34.61 12.05 -23.95
N ALA A 301 34.07 13.08 -24.59
CA ALA A 301 33.19 14.06 -23.97
C ALA A 301 31.79 14.00 -24.58
N LEU A 302 30.80 13.53 -23.84
CA LEU A 302 29.39 13.49 -24.20
C LEU A 302 28.71 14.77 -23.71
N SER A 303 28.92 15.89 -24.40
CA SER A 303 28.67 17.25 -23.89
C SER A 303 27.23 17.53 -23.46
N ASN A 304 26.23 16.87 -24.05
CA ASN A 304 24.81 17.13 -23.77
C ASN A 304 24.04 15.83 -23.52
N THR A 305 22.81 15.94 -23.00
CA THR A 305 21.91 14.79 -22.72
C THR A 305 21.46 14.02 -23.97
N ASN A 306 21.59 14.63 -25.16
CA ASN A 306 21.32 14.01 -26.46
C ASN A 306 22.54 13.29 -27.06
N ALA A 307 23.67 13.26 -26.33
CA ALA A 307 24.88 12.54 -26.74
C ALA A 307 24.89 11.12 -26.13
N SER A 308 25.33 10.15 -26.91
CA SER A 308 25.43 8.74 -26.49
C SER A 308 26.73 8.11 -26.95
N LEU A 309 27.23 7.15 -26.16
CA LEU A 309 28.27 6.22 -26.53
C LEU A 309 27.72 4.79 -26.40
N THR A 310 27.81 4.02 -27.47
CA THR A 310 27.29 2.65 -27.55
C THR A 310 28.41 1.66 -27.81
N PHE A 311 28.55 0.64 -26.96
CA PHE A 311 29.42 -0.50 -27.19
C PHE A 311 28.62 -1.67 -27.77
N ASN A 312 28.91 -2.01 -29.02
CA ASN A 312 28.29 -3.11 -29.76
C ASN A 312 29.37 -4.06 -30.33
N ARG A 313 30.14 -4.67 -29.43
CA ARG A 313 31.17 -5.67 -29.75
C ARG A 313 30.80 -7.06 -29.24
N SER A 314 31.27 -8.11 -29.90
CA SER A 314 31.01 -9.51 -29.51
C SER A 314 32.11 -10.17 -28.70
N ASN A 315 33.29 -9.56 -28.58
CA ASN A 315 34.41 -10.03 -27.77
C ASN A 315 34.68 -9.12 -26.57
N ALA A 316 35.69 -9.47 -25.77
CA ALA A 316 36.19 -8.62 -24.70
C ALA A 316 36.81 -7.32 -25.26
N TYR A 317 36.49 -6.18 -24.64
CA TYR A 317 37.00 -4.85 -24.97
C TYR A 317 37.24 -4.05 -23.70
N ALA A 318 38.44 -3.50 -23.53
CA ALA A 318 38.81 -2.74 -22.33
C ALA A 318 38.82 -1.25 -22.66
N SER A 319 37.77 -0.53 -22.29
CA SER A 319 37.68 0.92 -22.50
C SER A 319 38.49 1.66 -21.43
N SER A 320 39.60 2.23 -21.87
CA SER A 320 40.64 2.85 -21.04
C SER A 320 40.52 4.37 -20.91
N LYS A 321 39.64 4.99 -21.69
CA LYS A 321 39.49 6.44 -21.74
C LYS A 321 38.36 6.92 -20.83
N VAL A 322 38.60 8.05 -20.16
CA VAL A 322 37.57 8.71 -19.35
C VAL A 322 36.47 9.21 -20.27
N ILE A 323 35.26 8.75 -20.00
CA ILE A 323 34.01 9.22 -20.58
C ILE A 323 33.44 10.28 -19.64
N SER A 324 33.12 11.46 -20.17
CA SER A 324 32.69 12.64 -19.42
C SER A 324 31.45 13.30 -20.03
N GLY A 325 30.83 14.27 -19.33
CA GLY A 325 29.73 15.10 -19.85
C GLY A 325 28.32 14.62 -19.50
N ALA A 326 27.28 15.26 -20.04
CA ALA A 326 25.89 14.99 -19.67
C ALA A 326 25.23 13.80 -20.41
N GLY A 327 25.91 13.18 -21.36
CA GLY A 327 25.36 12.10 -22.19
C GLY A 327 25.31 10.72 -21.54
N LYS A 328 24.88 9.74 -22.33
CA LYS A 328 24.49 8.39 -21.89
C LYS A 328 25.45 7.31 -22.39
N LEU A 329 25.49 6.18 -21.69
CA LEU A 329 26.30 5.01 -22.05
C LEU A 329 25.40 3.80 -22.34
N PHE A 330 25.69 3.06 -23.41
CA PHE A 330 24.98 1.85 -23.79
C PHE A 330 25.93 0.67 -24.01
N GLN A 331 25.60 -0.49 -23.45
CA GLN A 331 26.19 -1.78 -23.78
C GLN A 331 25.12 -2.61 -24.51
N THR A 332 25.30 -2.85 -25.80
CA THR A 332 24.36 -3.58 -26.65
C THR A 332 24.98 -4.79 -27.33
N GLY A 333 26.31 -4.91 -27.30
CA GLY A 333 27.03 -6.05 -27.87
C GLY A 333 26.97 -7.27 -26.95
N THR A 334 27.11 -8.46 -27.53
CA THR A 334 27.10 -9.74 -26.80
C THR A 334 28.39 -10.01 -26.02
N GLY A 335 29.46 -9.25 -26.29
CA GLY A 335 30.75 -9.37 -25.62
C GLY A 335 30.81 -8.68 -24.26
N THR A 336 32.02 -8.58 -23.73
CA THR A 336 32.30 -7.92 -22.44
C THR A 336 33.01 -6.60 -22.67
N THR A 337 32.40 -5.49 -22.29
CA THR A 337 33.10 -4.20 -22.18
C THR A 337 33.53 -3.99 -20.74
N THR A 338 34.82 -3.79 -20.49
CA THR A 338 35.37 -3.45 -19.19
C THR A 338 35.75 -1.97 -19.15
N LEU A 339 35.16 -1.20 -18.25
CA LEU A 339 35.51 0.21 -18.02
C LEU A 339 36.71 0.27 -17.06
N THR A 340 37.91 0.57 -17.57
CA THR A 340 39.14 0.62 -16.77
C THR A 340 39.54 2.02 -16.31
N ALA A 341 38.72 3.02 -16.61
CA ALA A 341 38.84 4.39 -16.10
C ALA A 341 37.63 4.76 -15.23
N ALA A 342 37.84 5.64 -14.24
CA ALA A 342 36.75 6.25 -13.47
C ALA A 342 36.08 7.32 -14.33
N ASN A 343 34.85 7.06 -14.76
CA ASN A 343 34.13 7.95 -15.66
C ASN A 343 33.39 9.05 -14.90
N THR A 344 33.07 10.15 -15.59
CA THR A 344 32.47 11.37 -15.01
C THR A 344 31.24 11.86 -15.76
N TYR A 345 30.68 11.03 -16.66
CA TYR A 345 29.41 11.39 -17.30
C TYR A 345 28.25 11.38 -16.30
N SER A 346 27.14 12.07 -16.61
CA SER A 346 25.99 12.14 -15.69
C SER A 346 24.71 11.49 -16.21
N GLY A 347 24.65 11.10 -17.49
CA GLY A 347 23.50 10.40 -18.05
C GLY A 347 23.51 8.90 -17.72
N ASP A 348 22.37 8.25 -17.95
CA ASP A 348 22.15 6.84 -17.61
C ASP A 348 23.11 5.89 -18.34
N THR A 349 23.40 4.77 -17.66
CA THR A 349 24.11 3.61 -18.22
C THR A 349 23.14 2.47 -18.46
N THR A 350 22.98 2.03 -19.71
CA THR A 350 22.06 0.93 -20.07
C THR A 350 22.83 -0.28 -20.57
N VAL A 351 22.55 -1.45 -20.00
CA VAL A 351 23.13 -2.75 -20.36
C VAL A 351 22.02 -3.63 -20.94
N SER A 352 21.95 -3.66 -22.26
CA SER A 352 20.91 -4.37 -23.02
C SER A 352 21.30 -5.80 -23.39
N ALA A 353 22.59 -6.09 -23.56
CA ALA A 353 23.11 -7.42 -23.87
C ALA A 353 24.57 -7.56 -23.39
N GLY A 354 25.12 -8.77 -23.43
CA GLY A 354 26.51 -9.04 -23.04
C GLY A 354 26.83 -8.61 -21.60
N THR A 355 28.05 -8.17 -21.36
CA THR A 355 28.53 -7.77 -20.03
C THR A 355 29.14 -6.37 -20.06
N LEU A 356 28.68 -5.49 -19.17
CA LEU A 356 29.41 -4.28 -18.79
C LEU A 356 30.08 -4.53 -17.45
N ALA A 357 31.41 -4.63 -17.44
CA ALA A 357 32.21 -4.85 -16.25
C ALA A 357 32.87 -3.55 -15.78
N VAL A 358 32.87 -3.30 -14.48
CA VAL A 358 33.72 -2.27 -13.88
C VAL A 358 35.14 -2.84 -13.71
N GLY A 359 36.14 -2.14 -14.22
CA GLY A 359 37.55 -2.51 -14.13
C GLY A 359 38.35 -1.66 -13.14
N VAL A 360 37.70 -0.70 -12.49
CA VAL A 360 38.22 0.16 -11.43
C VAL A 360 37.10 0.55 -10.47
N THR A 361 37.45 1.05 -9.29
CA THR A 361 36.46 1.56 -8.33
C THR A 361 35.68 2.74 -8.92
N ASN A 362 34.34 2.69 -8.83
CA ASN A 362 33.44 3.69 -9.41
C ASN A 362 33.70 3.94 -10.90
N ALA A 363 33.95 2.87 -11.67
CA ALA A 363 34.08 2.99 -13.12
C ALA A 363 32.82 3.59 -13.76
N VAL A 364 31.64 3.27 -13.23
CA VAL A 364 30.40 4.00 -13.54
C VAL A 364 30.27 5.19 -12.57
N PRO A 365 29.91 6.39 -13.06
CA PRO A 365 29.73 7.58 -12.23
C PRO A 365 28.69 7.35 -11.12
N ILE A 366 28.92 7.89 -9.93
CA ILE A 366 28.04 7.68 -8.76
C ILE A 366 26.61 8.16 -9.02
N ALA A 367 26.46 9.29 -9.71
CA ALA A 367 25.17 9.89 -10.04
C ALA A 367 24.46 9.25 -11.26
N SER A 368 25.12 8.32 -11.96
CA SER A 368 24.53 7.63 -13.11
C SER A 368 23.56 6.56 -12.63
N ALA A 369 22.35 6.51 -13.20
CA ALA A 369 21.47 5.38 -13.02
C ALA A 369 21.93 4.22 -13.92
N VAL A 370 22.01 3.01 -13.37
CA VAL A 370 22.36 1.81 -14.14
C VAL A 370 21.12 1.00 -14.42
N LYS A 371 20.85 0.70 -15.70
CA LYS A 371 19.69 -0.07 -16.15
C LYS A 371 20.15 -1.31 -16.92
N VAL A 372 19.88 -2.50 -16.39
CA VAL A 372 20.22 -3.79 -16.98
C VAL A 372 18.94 -4.44 -17.48
N THR A 373 18.73 -4.47 -18.80
CA THR A 373 17.49 -4.96 -19.43
C THR A 373 17.60 -6.34 -20.08
N GLY A 374 18.81 -6.87 -20.20
CA GLY A 374 19.06 -8.16 -20.86
C GLY A 374 20.50 -8.68 -20.77
N GLY A 375 21.46 -7.84 -20.36
CA GLY A 375 22.86 -8.25 -20.15
C GLY A 375 23.24 -8.44 -18.68
N THR A 376 24.54 -8.31 -18.40
CA THR A 376 25.14 -8.43 -17.07
C THR A 376 25.88 -7.15 -16.70
N PHE A 377 25.59 -6.58 -15.54
CA PHE A 377 26.44 -5.56 -14.93
C PHE A 377 27.36 -6.24 -13.91
N SER A 378 28.66 -6.31 -14.20
CA SER A 378 29.63 -7.06 -13.40
C SER A 378 30.54 -6.13 -12.59
N LEU A 379 30.67 -6.42 -11.29
CA LEU A 379 31.54 -5.66 -10.38
C LEU A 379 32.96 -6.21 -10.30
N GLY A 380 33.20 -7.43 -10.78
CA GLY A 380 34.50 -8.10 -10.67
C GLY A 380 34.96 -8.19 -9.21
N SER A 381 36.03 -7.48 -8.87
CA SER A 381 36.56 -7.36 -7.50
C SER A 381 36.55 -5.92 -6.98
N PHE A 382 35.83 -5.02 -7.65
CA PHE A 382 35.86 -3.58 -7.37
C PHE A 382 34.63 -3.10 -6.60
N SER A 383 34.76 -1.90 -6.04
CA SER A 383 33.66 -1.19 -5.41
C SER A 383 32.95 -0.28 -6.41
N GLN A 384 31.63 -0.29 -6.42
CA GLN A 384 30.80 0.61 -7.22
C GLN A 384 29.74 1.26 -6.33
N THR A 385 29.77 2.58 -6.25
CA THR A 385 28.75 3.38 -5.55
C THR A 385 27.74 3.93 -6.55
N LEU A 386 26.45 3.84 -6.24
CA LEU A 386 25.37 4.43 -7.04
C LEU A 386 24.44 5.22 -6.12
N SER A 387 24.08 6.45 -6.53
CA SER A 387 23.13 7.31 -5.81
C SER A 387 21.81 7.49 -6.55
N ALA A 388 21.78 7.28 -7.87
CA ALA A 388 20.57 7.35 -8.69
C ALA A 388 19.82 6.02 -8.79
N GLY A 389 20.44 4.92 -8.36
CA GLY A 389 19.85 3.57 -8.30
C GLY A 389 20.33 2.62 -9.40
N LEU A 390 20.01 1.34 -9.21
CA LEU A 390 20.29 0.23 -10.12
C LEU A 390 18.99 -0.50 -10.45
N THR A 391 18.60 -0.57 -11.72
CA THR A 391 17.44 -1.34 -12.18
C THR A 391 17.91 -2.54 -13.00
N VAL A 392 17.67 -3.75 -12.50
CA VAL A 392 17.91 -5.01 -13.21
C VAL A 392 16.56 -5.65 -13.49
N THR A 393 16.16 -5.65 -14.76
CA THR A 393 14.89 -6.19 -15.24
C THR A 393 15.14 -7.00 -16.50
N GLY A 394 15.31 -8.32 -16.36
CA GLY A 394 15.61 -9.22 -17.47
C GLY A 394 17.11 -9.49 -17.71
N GLY A 395 17.99 -8.90 -16.90
CA GLY A 395 19.43 -9.23 -16.87
C GLY A 395 19.93 -9.61 -15.48
N THR A 396 21.23 -9.50 -15.25
CA THR A 396 21.91 -9.96 -14.02
C THR A 396 22.82 -8.88 -13.42
N LEU A 397 22.78 -8.71 -12.10
CA LEU A 397 23.87 -8.08 -11.35
C LEU A 397 24.88 -9.16 -10.96
N ASP A 398 26.09 -9.08 -11.48
CA ASP A 398 27.17 -10.00 -11.13
C ASP A 398 28.13 -9.33 -10.13
N MET A 399 28.20 -9.85 -8.91
CA MET A 399 29.11 -9.36 -7.87
C MET A 399 30.57 -9.76 -8.13
N GLY A 400 30.82 -10.68 -9.07
CA GLY A 400 32.15 -11.17 -9.39
C GLY A 400 32.76 -12.00 -8.26
N SER A 401 34.03 -11.75 -7.93
CA SER A 401 34.81 -12.48 -6.92
C SER A 401 35.22 -11.56 -5.76
N GLY A 402 34.23 -10.93 -5.12
CA GLY A 402 34.42 -10.01 -4.00
C GLY A 402 34.04 -8.56 -4.27
N GLY A 403 33.26 -8.27 -5.32
CA GLY A 403 32.80 -6.92 -5.62
C GLY A 403 31.95 -6.31 -4.50
N ALA A 404 31.92 -4.99 -4.42
CA ALA A 404 31.14 -4.25 -3.42
C ALA A 404 30.20 -3.24 -4.10
N LEU A 405 28.90 -3.47 -4.04
CA LEU A 405 27.90 -2.51 -4.47
C LEU A 405 27.51 -1.63 -3.28
N ILE A 406 27.59 -0.31 -3.44
CA ILE A 406 27.20 0.64 -2.40
C ILE A 406 26.04 1.49 -2.95
N LEU A 407 24.85 1.28 -2.41
CA LEU A 407 23.68 2.09 -2.72
C LEU A 407 23.64 3.26 -1.72
N SER A 408 23.94 4.46 -2.23
CA SER A 408 24.07 5.69 -1.43
C SER A 408 22.82 6.58 -1.45
N GLY A 409 21.85 6.24 -2.29
CA GLY A 409 20.56 6.92 -2.42
C GLY A 409 19.72 6.27 -3.52
N GLY A 410 18.53 6.82 -3.77
CA GLY A 410 17.65 6.37 -4.84
C GLY A 410 17.03 5.00 -4.59
N THR A 411 16.31 4.50 -5.60
CA THR A 411 15.66 3.19 -5.57
C THR A 411 16.32 2.25 -6.56
N SER A 412 16.81 1.13 -6.08
CA SER A 412 17.33 0.03 -6.88
C SER A 412 16.29 -1.09 -6.94
N ASN A 413 16.03 -1.64 -8.13
CA ASN A 413 15.13 -2.77 -8.34
C ASN A 413 15.96 -3.90 -8.97
N VAL A 414 16.13 -5.02 -8.27
CA VAL A 414 17.04 -6.09 -8.71
C VAL A 414 16.30 -7.42 -8.80
N SER A 415 16.28 -8.03 -9.99
CA SER A 415 15.65 -9.33 -10.22
C SER A 415 16.61 -10.52 -10.13
N ALA A 416 17.90 -10.33 -10.32
CA ALA A 416 18.88 -11.43 -10.33
C ALA A 416 20.26 -10.96 -9.86
N ILE A 417 20.91 -11.78 -9.02
CA ILE A 417 22.25 -11.53 -8.46
C ILE A 417 23.08 -12.81 -8.57
N THR A 418 24.34 -12.69 -9.00
CA THR A 418 25.33 -13.79 -9.03
C THR A 418 26.66 -13.38 -8.41
N GLY A 419 27.59 -14.32 -8.30
CA GLY A 419 28.95 -14.07 -7.79
C GLY A 419 29.05 -14.05 -6.27
N SER A 420 30.13 -13.45 -5.77
CA SER A 420 30.41 -13.24 -4.35
C SER A 420 30.81 -11.80 -4.10
N GLY A 421 30.46 -11.27 -2.92
CA GLY A 421 30.70 -9.86 -2.62
C GLY A 421 29.80 -9.30 -1.53
N SER A 422 29.61 -7.98 -1.53
CA SER A 422 28.73 -7.30 -0.59
C SER A 422 27.85 -6.24 -1.26
N ILE A 423 26.61 -6.11 -0.81
CA ILE A 423 25.71 -5.01 -1.16
C ILE A 423 25.44 -4.20 0.10
N THR A 424 25.87 -2.94 0.09
CA THR A 424 25.64 -1.99 1.19
C THR A 424 24.47 -1.08 0.83
N VAL A 425 23.48 -0.99 1.72
CA VAL A 425 22.29 -0.15 1.56
C VAL A 425 22.34 0.99 2.58
N ASN A 426 22.84 2.15 2.16
CA ASN A 426 23.01 3.33 3.03
C ASN A 426 21.69 4.05 3.29
N THR A 427 21.75 5.01 4.22
CA THR A 427 20.63 5.92 4.55
C THR A 427 20.11 6.60 3.29
N GLY A 428 18.79 6.57 3.08
CA GLY A 428 18.13 7.15 1.90
C GLY A 428 18.13 6.26 0.66
N ALA A 429 18.80 5.11 0.67
CA ALA A 429 18.72 4.12 -0.40
C ALA A 429 17.64 3.06 -0.13
N VAL A 430 16.98 2.62 -1.20
CA VAL A 430 16.01 1.52 -1.18
C VAL A 430 16.48 0.43 -2.15
N LEU A 431 16.56 -0.81 -1.70
CA LEU A 431 16.82 -1.98 -2.53
C LEU A 431 15.58 -2.86 -2.57
N ASN A 432 14.88 -2.88 -3.69
CA ASN A 432 13.77 -3.78 -3.97
C ASN A 432 14.29 -5.03 -4.67
N LEU A 433 14.03 -6.20 -4.10
CA LEU A 433 14.24 -7.47 -4.79
C LEU A 433 12.94 -7.85 -5.49
N THR A 434 12.98 -7.92 -6.82
CA THR A 434 11.77 -8.05 -7.66
C THR A 434 11.52 -9.46 -8.17
N ALA A 435 12.34 -10.43 -7.75
CA ALA A 435 12.17 -11.86 -7.97
C ALA A 435 12.91 -12.63 -6.86
N GLY A 436 12.64 -13.94 -6.70
CA GLY A 436 13.37 -14.79 -5.75
C GLY A 436 14.86 -14.89 -6.11
N ILE A 437 15.74 -14.64 -5.14
CA ILE A 437 17.19 -14.59 -5.35
C ILE A 437 17.89 -15.54 -4.40
N SER A 438 18.71 -16.44 -4.96
CA SER A 438 19.53 -17.37 -4.18
C SER A 438 21.02 -17.06 -4.35
N ALA A 439 21.55 -16.14 -3.55
CA ALA A 439 22.91 -15.61 -3.64
C ALA A 439 23.68 -15.77 -2.32
N SER A 440 23.84 -17.01 -1.86
CA SER A 440 24.45 -17.35 -0.55
C SER A 440 25.90 -16.87 -0.34
N ASN A 441 26.59 -16.45 -1.39
CA ASN A 441 27.95 -15.90 -1.33
C ASN A 441 27.99 -14.36 -1.36
N VAL A 442 26.82 -13.71 -1.38
CA VAL A 442 26.68 -12.26 -1.38
C VAL A 442 26.19 -11.81 -0.01
N ASN A 443 26.98 -10.96 0.64
CA ASN A 443 26.65 -10.37 1.93
C ASN A 443 25.78 -9.13 1.74
N ILE A 444 24.89 -8.85 2.68
CA ILE A 444 24.11 -7.62 2.71
C ILE A 444 24.54 -6.80 3.93
N VAL A 445 24.84 -5.52 3.73
CA VAL A 445 25.19 -4.57 4.78
C VAL A 445 24.10 -3.50 4.85
N MET A 446 23.33 -3.52 5.93
CA MET A 446 22.28 -2.56 6.22
C MET A 446 22.86 -1.34 6.95
N ALA A 447 23.05 -0.24 6.22
CA ALA A 447 23.75 0.97 6.66
C ALA A 447 22.82 2.20 6.73
N GLY A 448 21.55 1.96 7.05
CA GLY A 448 20.54 2.99 7.28
C GLY A 448 19.41 3.01 6.24
N GLY A 449 19.52 2.19 5.20
CA GLY A 449 18.54 2.10 4.12
C GLY A 449 17.46 1.04 4.33
N THR A 450 16.69 0.79 3.27
CA THR A 450 15.60 -0.18 3.25
C THR A 450 15.85 -1.30 2.24
N LEU A 451 15.70 -2.56 2.66
CA LEU A 451 15.71 -3.74 1.80
C LEU A 451 14.29 -4.31 1.71
N ASN A 452 13.66 -4.28 0.54
CA ASN A 452 12.32 -4.83 0.33
C ASN A 452 12.40 -6.17 -0.40
N LEU A 453 11.71 -7.18 0.13
CA LEU A 453 11.75 -8.56 -0.36
C LEU A 453 10.60 -8.90 -1.32
N GLY A 454 9.59 -8.02 -1.47
CA GLY A 454 8.37 -8.36 -2.20
C GLY A 454 7.67 -9.58 -1.58
N THR A 455 7.12 -10.47 -2.40
CA THR A 455 6.44 -11.71 -1.96
C THR A 455 7.29 -12.96 -2.19
N PHE A 456 8.62 -12.80 -2.27
CA PHE A 456 9.52 -13.85 -2.74
C PHE A 456 10.34 -14.47 -1.60
N THR A 457 10.97 -15.60 -1.91
CA THR A 457 11.97 -16.25 -1.05
C THR A 457 13.37 -15.89 -1.53
N HIS A 458 14.24 -15.49 -0.60
CA HIS A 458 15.61 -15.11 -0.87
C HIS A 458 16.60 -15.83 0.03
N SER A 459 17.80 -16.11 -0.48
CA SER A 459 18.95 -16.51 0.32
C SER A 459 20.18 -15.66 0.06
N PHE A 460 20.88 -15.28 1.12
CA PHE A 460 22.11 -14.49 1.08
C PHE A 460 23.17 -15.04 2.05
N GLY A 461 24.38 -14.50 1.97
CA GLY A 461 25.48 -14.81 2.88
C GLY A 461 25.26 -14.18 4.25
N THR A 462 26.21 -13.34 4.67
CA THR A 462 26.12 -12.61 5.95
C THR A 462 25.25 -11.38 5.80
N LEU A 463 24.31 -11.16 6.72
CA LEU A 463 23.63 -9.88 6.91
C LEU A 463 24.25 -9.12 8.09
N THR A 464 24.79 -7.93 7.84
CA THR A 464 25.38 -7.06 8.89
C THR A 464 24.60 -5.76 9.00
N GLN A 465 24.46 -5.22 10.22
CA GLN A 465 23.83 -3.92 10.44
C GLN A 465 24.84 -2.92 11.02
N THR A 466 25.05 -1.81 10.32
CA THR A 466 25.92 -0.72 10.78
C THR A 466 25.13 0.51 11.24
N ASN A 467 23.88 0.68 10.78
CA ASN A 467 22.96 1.74 11.22
C ASN A 467 21.52 1.21 11.35
N SER A 468 20.64 1.95 12.04
CA SER A 468 19.21 1.60 12.12
C SER A 468 18.60 1.55 10.72
N SER A 469 18.05 0.40 10.35
CA SER A 469 17.67 0.09 8.97
C SER A 469 16.36 -0.69 8.94
N THR A 470 15.78 -0.85 7.75
CA THR A 470 14.50 -1.56 7.56
C THR A 470 14.64 -2.71 6.58
N ILE A 471 14.03 -3.85 6.89
CA ILE A 471 13.76 -4.94 5.94
C ILE A 471 12.24 -5.01 5.75
N GLY A 472 11.76 -4.72 4.55
CA GLY A 472 10.35 -4.80 4.18
C GLY A 472 9.99 -6.20 3.69
N PHE A 473 9.12 -6.87 4.44
CA PHE A 473 8.52 -8.15 4.08
C PHE A 473 7.17 -7.89 3.39
N GLY A 474 6.95 -8.51 2.23
CA GLY A 474 5.61 -8.67 1.66
C GLY A 474 4.98 -9.97 2.14
N ALA A 475 3.66 -10.11 1.98
CA ALA A 475 2.94 -11.32 2.39
C ALA A 475 3.58 -12.58 1.78
N GLY A 476 3.85 -13.59 2.61
CA GLY A 476 4.47 -14.85 2.19
C GLY A 476 5.98 -14.81 1.93
N SER A 477 6.65 -13.66 2.08
CA SER A 477 8.09 -13.56 1.80
C SER A 477 8.95 -14.28 2.84
N SER A 478 10.11 -14.76 2.39
CA SER A 478 11.08 -15.46 3.24
C SER A 478 12.50 -15.00 2.94
N LEU A 479 13.27 -14.69 3.98
CA LEU A 479 14.69 -14.35 3.87
C LEU A 479 15.51 -15.40 4.62
N THR A 480 16.50 -16.01 3.99
CA THR A 480 17.47 -16.89 4.65
C THR A 480 18.86 -16.31 4.54
N VAL A 481 19.61 -16.22 5.63
CA VAL A 481 21.00 -15.75 5.63
C VAL A 481 21.92 -16.81 6.22
N ALA A 482 23.12 -16.95 5.66
CA ALA A 482 24.14 -17.84 6.21
C ALA A 482 24.55 -17.40 7.63
N SER A 483 24.62 -16.10 7.88
CA SER A 483 24.89 -15.59 9.21
C SER A 483 24.32 -14.18 9.44
N ILE A 484 24.03 -13.87 10.69
CA ILE A 484 23.81 -12.51 11.17
C ILE A 484 25.13 -12.00 11.77
N GLY A 485 25.70 -10.97 11.14
CA GLY A 485 26.90 -10.26 11.58
C GLY A 485 26.69 -9.47 12.89
N SER A 486 27.66 -8.64 13.25
CA SER A 486 27.50 -7.72 14.39
C SER A 486 26.31 -6.78 14.14
N LEU A 487 25.33 -6.77 15.04
CA LEU A 487 24.29 -5.75 15.10
C LEU A 487 24.74 -4.74 16.17
N GLY A 488 24.89 -3.46 15.81
CA GLY A 488 25.42 -2.43 16.70
C GLY A 488 24.51 -2.15 17.90
N THR A 489 25.05 -2.19 19.12
CA THR A 489 24.34 -2.18 20.43
C THR A 489 23.39 -0.99 20.73
N SER A 490 23.25 -0.02 19.82
CA SER A 490 22.32 1.12 19.93
C SER A 490 21.51 1.35 18.65
N LYS A 491 21.42 0.35 17.77
CA LYS A 491 20.74 0.43 16.47
C LYS A 491 19.59 -0.57 16.43
N THR A 492 18.59 -0.28 15.60
CA THR A 492 17.41 -1.15 15.43
C THR A 492 17.27 -1.58 13.97
N LEU A 493 17.20 -2.88 13.71
CA LEU A 493 16.82 -3.44 12.42
C LEU A 493 15.33 -3.73 12.46
N THR A 494 14.52 -2.99 11.70
CA THR A 494 13.06 -3.17 11.70
C THR A 494 12.67 -4.10 10.56
N ALA A 495 12.08 -5.24 10.87
CA ALA A 495 11.33 -6.04 9.92
C ALA A 495 9.91 -5.46 9.81
N SER A 496 9.64 -4.71 8.73
CA SER A 496 8.35 -4.08 8.49
C SER A 496 7.46 -4.93 7.58
N GLY A 497 6.14 -4.94 7.79
CA GLY A 497 5.22 -5.77 7.01
C GLY A 497 5.27 -7.26 7.39
N TRP A 498 5.71 -7.53 8.62
CA TRP A 498 5.80 -8.84 9.22
C TRP A 498 4.42 -9.40 9.53
N VAL A 499 4.10 -10.56 8.96
CA VAL A 499 2.85 -11.29 9.22
C VAL A 499 3.20 -12.61 9.87
N ALA A 500 2.89 -12.73 11.17
CA ALA A 500 3.19 -13.94 11.94
C ALA A 500 2.60 -15.19 11.26
N GLY A 501 3.44 -16.21 11.08
CA GLY A 501 3.07 -17.47 10.42
C GLY A 501 3.02 -17.43 8.89
N SER A 502 3.26 -16.28 8.25
CA SER A 502 3.30 -16.14 6.79
C SER A 502 4.61 -15.57 6.27
N THR A 503 5.26 -14.66 6.99
CA THR A 503 6.58 -14.14 6.65
C THR A 503 7.64 -14.80 7.51
N HIS A 504 8.79 -15.11 6.92
CA HIS A 504 9.85 -15.84 7.62
C HIS A 504 11.22 -15.19 7.45
N PHE A 505 12.04 -15.22 8.49
CA PHE A 505 13.43 -14.80 8.43
C PHE A 505 14.30 -15.84 9.13
N TYR A 506 15.20 -16.47 8.39
CA TYR A 506 16.06 -17.57 8.82
C TYR A 506 17.54 -17.17 8.86
N ALA A 507 18.28 -17.71 9.82
CA ALA A 507 19.74 -17.56 9.93
C ALA A 507 20.41 -18.87 10.38
N THR A 508 21.46 -19.28 9.66
CA THR A 508 22.24 -20.47 10.05
C THR A 508 23.11 -20.19 11.28
N ALA A 509 23.77 -19.04 11.33
CA ALA A 509 24.60 -18.61 12.46
C ALA A 509 24.29 -17.17 12.91
N VAL A 510 24.57 -16.83 14.16
CA VAL A 510 24.45 -15.45 14.69
C VAL A 510 25.72 -15.11 15.48
N THR A 511 26.29 -13.94 15.19
CA THR A 511 27.49 -13.41 15.86
C THR A 511 27.25 -13.28 17.37
N GLY A 512 28.22 -13.68 18.19
CA GLY A 512 28.09 -13.74 19.66
C GLY A 512 27.40 -15.00 20.19
N THR A 513 26.94 -15.90 19.29
CA THR A 513 26.28 -17.17 19.63
C THR A 513 25.25 -17.05 20.77
N PRO A 514 24.30 -16.11 20.69
CA PRO A 514 23.28 -15.96 21.71
C PRO A 514 22.50 -17.27 21.85
N ALA A 515 22.09 -17.61 23.08
CA ALA A 515 21.29 -18.80 23.31
C ALA A 515 20.02 -18.76 22.44
N ARG A 516 19.81 -19.81 21.65
CA ARG A 516 18.58 -19.96 20.85
C ARG A 516 17.39 -20.13 21.79
N ASN A 517 16.18 -19.89 21.29
CA ASN A 517 14.93 -19.92 22.05
C ASN A 517 14.87 -18.93 23.23
N THR A 518 15.78 -17.95 23.30
CA THR A 518 15.86 -16.96 24.39
C THR A 518 15.77 -15.54 23.82
N ALA A 519 14.80 -14.77 24.31
CA ALA A 519 14.59 -13.38 23.88
C ALA A 519 15.54 -12.40 24.61
N ASN A 520 15.64 -11.17 24.10
CA ASN A 520 16.37 -10.07 24.73
C ASN A 520 17.88 -10.29 24.97
N LEU A 521 18.52 -11.19 24.22
CA LEU A 521 19.98 -11.36 24.28
C LEU A 521 20.67 -10.42 23.30
N VAL A 522 21.87 -9.92 23.62
CA VAL A 522 22.70 -9.20 22.63
C VAL A 522 23.33 -10.25 21.69
N PRO A 523 23.38 -10.04 20.37
CA PRO A 523 22.94 -8.85 19.62
C PRO A 523 21.46 -8.87 19.19
N LEU A 524 20.68 -9.87 19.60
CA LEU A 524 19.30 -10.14 19.18
C LEU A 524 18.28 -9.08 19.58
N ASN A 525 18.52 -8.36 20.69
CA ASN A 525 17.66 -7.30 21.21
C ASN A 525 17.59 -6.03 20.32
N GLN A 526 18.00 -6.15 19.06
CA GLN A 526 18.09 -5.07 18.08
C GLN A 526 17.20 -5.30 16.86
N ILE A 527 16.66 -6.51 16.65
CA ILE A 527 15.74 -6.77 15.54
C ILE A 527 14.30 -6.61 16.02
N LYS A 528 13.54 -5.70 15.41
CA LYS A 528 12.16 -5.36 15.75
C LYS A 528 11.20 -5.93 14.69
N LEU A 529 10.17 -6.68 15.10
CA LEU A 529 9.16 -7.25 14.18
C LEU A 529 7.86 -6.41 14.23
N ASP A 530 7.68 -5.48 13.29
CA ASP A 530 6.57 -4.51 13.26
C ASP A 530 6.25 -3.86 14.62
N VAL A 531 5.13 -4.23 15.27
CA VAL A 531 4.68 -3.67 16.55
C VAL A 531 5.40 -4.29 17.75
N ASN A 532 6.09 -5.43 17.58
CA ASN A 532 6.82 -6.10 18.65
C ASN A 532 8.15 -5.40 18.93
N ALA A 533 8.44 -5.13 20.20
CA ALA A 533 9.72 -4.58 20.61
C ALA A 533 10.86 -5.55 20.30
N ALA A 534 12.06 -5.03 20.02
CA ALA A 534 13.21 -5.87 19.70
C ALA A 534 13.64 -6.79 20.86
N SER A 535 13.35 -6.40 22.10
CA SER A 535 13.51 -7.23 23.30
C SER A 535 12.66 -8.50 23.29
N LEU A 536 11.62 -8.56 22.48
CA LEU A 536 10.71 -9.71 22.38
C LEU A 536 11.02 -10.61 21.18
N THR A 537 12.21 -10.56 20.58
CA THR A 537 12.57 -11.45 19.46
C THR A 537 13.62 -12.48 19.87
N TYR A 538 13.56 -13.67 19.26
CA TYR A 538 14.53 -14.74 19.47
C TYR A 538 14.70 -15.59 18.20
N TRP A 539 15.82 -16.31 18.11
CA TRP A 539 16.02 -17.31 17.05
C TRP A 539 15.66 -18.71 17.54
N ALA A 540 14.81 -19.42 16.81
CA ALA A 540 14.44 -20.80 17.08
C ALA A 540 15.65 -21.75 16.95
N SER A 541 15.62 -22.88 17.67
CA SER A 541 16.70 -23.89 17.72
C SER A 541 16.91 -24.74 16.45
N GLY A 542 16.51 -24.26 15.27
CA GLY A 542 16.73 -24.94 13.98
C GLY A 542 18.07 -24.58 13.31
N THR A 543 18.41 -25.34 12.25
CA THR A 543 19.48 -25.00 11.30
C THR A 543 18.94 -25.03 9.87
N PRO A 544 18.63 -23.88 9.26
CA PRO A 544 18.73 -22.54 9.85
C PRO A 544 17.67 -22.29 10.94
N GLY A 545 17.97 -21.41 11.90
CA GLY A 545 17.00 -21.02 12.93
C GLY A 545 16.11 -19.91 12.39
N GLU A 546 14.85 -19.88 12.78
CA GLU A 546 13.89 -18.83 12.40
C GLU A 546 13.84 -17.71 13.43
N LEU A 547 13.81 -16.45 13.00
CA LEU A 547 13.53 -15.31 13.85
C LEU A 547 12.04 -15.29 14.16
N LEU A 548 11.72 -15.42 15.43
CA LEU A 548 10.36 -15.43 15.93
C LEU A 548 10.20 -14.30 16.95
N ALA A 549 8.97 -13.78 17.05
CA ALA A 549 8.58 -13.04 18.23
C ALA A 549 8.43 -14.04 19.38
N ALA A 550 9.14 -13.82 20.48
CA ALA A 550 8.86 -14.44 21.76
C ALA A 550 7.41 -14.16 22.13
N VAL A 551 6.58 -15.19 22.01
CA VAL A 551 5.42 -15.31 22.87
C VAL A 551 6.01 -15.59 24.25
N THR A 552 6.21 -14.60 25.09
CA THR A 552 6.58 -14.91 26.47
C THR A 552 5.36 -15.59 27.13
N PRO A 553 5.50 -16.59 28.01
CA PRO A 553 6.32 -17.81 28.08
C PRO A 553 5.50 -19.02 28.64
N GLY A 554 6.14 -20.20 28.69
CA GLY A 554 5.64 -21.42 29.36
C GLY A 554 6.58 -22.64 29.35
N SER A 555 7.88 -22.51 29.03
CA SER A 555 8.72 -23.67 28.66
C SER A 555 9.69 -24.21 29.74
N LEU A 556 9.75 -23.63 30.96
CA LEU A 556 10.56 -24.19 32.05
C LEU A 556 9.77 -24.77 33.22
N GLY A 557 8.43 -24.83 33.16
CA GLY A 557 7.62 -25.55 34.15
C GLY A 557 7.58 -24.98 35.59
N TYR A 558 8.43 -24.01 35.94
CA TYR A 558 8.43 -23.34 37.25
C TYR A 558 7.32 -22.28 37.33
N THR A 559 6.10 -22.75 37.53
CA THR A 559 4.88 -21.93 37.54
C THR A 559 4.17 -21.93 38.89
N TYR A 560 4.65 -22.66 39.89
CA TYR A 560 3.91 -22.86 41.15
C TYR A 560 4.43 -21.99 42.28
N TRP A 561 3.53 -21.26 42.95
CA TRP A 561 3.85 -20.44 44.12
C TRP A 561 4.18 -21.32 45.32
N ASP A 562 5.39 -21.18 45.86
CA ASP A 562 5.88 -22.03 46.94
C ASP A 562 6.82 -21.27 47.88
N THR A 563 6.40 -21.16 49.14
CA THR A 563 7.08 -20.34 50.15
C THR A 563 8.17 -21.09 50.93
N THR A 564 8.28 -22.42 50.76
CA THR A 564 9.32 -23.23 51.41
C THR A 564 10.24 -23.86 50.36
N PRO A 565 11.50 -23.41 50.23
CA PRO A 565 12.37 -23.92 49.17
C PRO A 565 12.73 -25.41 49.29
N GLY A 566 12.46 -26.19 48.24
CA GLY A 566 13.09 -27.48 47.95
C GLY A 566 12.70 -28.65 48.86
N ASN A 567 11.45 -28.71 49.33
CA ASN A 567 10.96 -29.77 50.22
C ASN A 567 10.16 -30.89 49.53
N GLY A 568 9.99 -30.82 48.19
CA GLY A 568 9.24 -31.82 47.42
C GLY A 568 7.72 -31.70 47.56
N THR A 569 7.21 -30.59 48.10
CA THR A 569 5.80 -30.23 48.15
C THR A 569 5.60 -28.81 47.64
N ILE A 570 4.37 -28.47 47.24
CA ILE A 570 4.03 -27.10 46.83
C ILE A 570 3.20 -26.50 47.95
N ASP A 571 3.82 -25.70 48.81
CA ASP A 571 3.21 -25.31 50.10
C ASP A 571 2.25 -24.13 49.97
N GLY A 572 2.44 -23.28 48.96
CA GLY A 572 1.70 -22.02 48.84
C GLY A 572 2.06 -21.03 49.95
N GLY A 573 1.15 -20.13 50.29
CA GLY A 573 1.24 -19.28 51.49
C GLY A 573 1.41 -17.78 51.21
N THR A 574 1.65 -17.03 52.29
CA THR A 574 1.89 -15.58 52.23
C THR A 574 3.35 -15.28 51.94
N GLY A 575 3.64 -14.35 51.03
CA GLY A 575 5.01 -13.98 50.68
C GLY A 575 5.12 -12.82 49.69
N THR A 576 6.34 -12.50 49.26
CA THR A 576 6.61 -11.42 48.29
C THR A 576 6.96 -12.02 46.93
N TRP A 577 6.21 -11.65 45.91
CA TRP A 577 6.52 -12.00 44.53
C TRP A 577 7.45 -10.94 43.94
N ASP A 578 8.74 -11.25 43.94
CA ASP A 578 9.78 -10.46 43.27
C ASP A 578 10.67 -11.33 42.36
N ASN A 579 11.68 -10.71 41.75
CA ASN A 579 12.60 -11.38 40.81
C ASN A 579 13.91 -11.85 41.47
N SER A 580 14.01 -11.77 42.80
CA SER A 580 15.23 -12.05 43.58
C SER A 580 15.08 -13.24 44.53
N GLN A 581 13.86 -13.50 45.01
CA GLN A 581 13.55 -14.58 45.93
C GLN A 581 13.19 -15.87 45.18
N LEU A 582 13.60 -17.01 45.74
CA LEU A 582 13.33 -18.34 45.19
C LEU A 582 11.95 -18.84 45.67
N MET A 583 10.89 -18.29 45.07
CA MET A 583 9.49 -18.51 45.48
C MET A 583 8.65 -19.25 44.44
N TRP A 584 9.28 -19.76 43.37
CA TRP A 584 8.60 -20.43 42.26
C TRP A 584 9.18 -21.81 41.99
N THR A 585 8.34 -22.83 42.04
CA THR A 585 8.75 -24.24 41.87
C THR A 585 8.05 -24.86 40.67
N ASP A 586 8.52 -26.03 40.24
CA ASP A 586 7.88 -26.83 39.20
C ASP A 586 6.70 -27.62 39.80
N ASN A 587 6.05 -28.47 39.00
CA ASN A 587 4.91 -29.26 39.50
C ASN A 587 5.29 -30.32 40.55
N THR A 588 6.58 -30.48 40.90
CA THR A 588 7.07 -31.44 41.88
C THR A 588 7.37 -30.83 43.25
N GLY A 589 7.55 -29.52 43.36
CA GLY A 589 7.99 -28.89 44.61
C GLY A 589 9.45 -29.16 44.99
N ALA A 590 10.23 -29.82 44.11
CA ALA A 590 11.57 -30.29 44.46
C ALA A 590 12.64 -29.20 44.47
N SER A 591 12.46 -28.10 43.74
CA SER A 591 13.42 -26.99 43.69
C SER A 591 12.76 -25.68 43.33
N ASN A 592 13.10 -24.62 44.09
CA ASN A 592 12.55 -23.30 43.88
C ASN A 592 13.54 -22.43 43.10
N SER A 593 12.97 -21.53 42.31
CA SER A 593 13.65 -20.59 41.42
C SER A 593 13.02 -19.21 41.56
N THR A 594 13.65 -18.21 40.95
CA THR A 594 13.08 -16.87 40.79
C THR A 594 11.94 -16.87 39.76
N TRP A 595 11.05 -15.88 39.83
CA TRP A 595 9.98 -15.73 38.86
C TRP A 595 10.51 -15.60 37.42
N VAL A 596 9.94 -16.39 36.51
CA VAL A 596 10.22 -16.28 35.08
C VAL A 596 9.19 -15.35 34.46
N ALA A 597 9.62 -14.11 34.20
CA ALA A 597 8.78 -13.04 33.66
C ALA A 597 7.95 -13.52 32.46
N GLY A 598 6.65 -13.31 32.59
CA GLY A 598 5.63 -13.65 31.63
C GLY A 598 4.92 -14.96 31.91
N SER A 599 5.41 -15.86 32.77
CA SER A 599 4.83 -17.21 32.89
C SER A 599 3.38 -17.20 33.40
N ILE A 600 2.72 -18.36 33.40
CA ILE A 600 1.45 -18.53 34.10
C ILE A 600 1.78 -18.78 35.57
N ALA A 601 1.30 -17.93 36.48
CA ALA A 601 1.48 -18.13 37.92
C ALA A 601 0.37 -19.03 38.45
N THR A 602 0.72 -20.14 39.08
CA THR A 602 -0.19 -21.15 39.63
C THR A 602 -0.13 -21.15 41.14
N PHE A 603 -1.24 -20.84 41.78
CA PHE A 603 -1.39 -20.76 43.23
C PHE A 603 -2.16 -21.98 43.74
N GLN A 604 -1.52 -22.73 44.62
CA GLN A 604 -2.08 -23.93 45.25
C GLN A 604 -1.53 -24.08 46.68
N GLY A 605 -1.73 -25.23 47.32
CA GLY A 605 -1.31 -25.42 48.70
C GLY A 605 -2.12 -24.54 49.66
N THR A 606 -1.45 -23.94 50.64
CA THR A 606 -2.08 -23.05 51.64
C THR A 606 -2.34 -21.68 51.02
N ALA A 607 -3.59 -21.22 51.00
CA ALA A 607 -3.89 -19.87 50.50
C ALA A 607 -3.26 -18.78 51.38
N GLY A 608 -2.93 -17.63 50.78
CA GLY A 608 -2.30 -16.52 51.48
C GLY A 608 -2.30 -15.21 50.69
N THR A 609 -1.68 -14.19 51.26
CA THR A 609 -1.47 -12.90 50.58
C THR A 609 -0.12 -12.87 49.87
N VAL A 610 -0.13 -12.68 48.56
CA VAL A 610 1.06 -12.56 47.72
C VAL A 610 1.27 -11.09 47.39
N THR A 611 2.33 -10.51 47.93
CA THR A 611 2.69 -9.10 47.69
C THR A 611 3.57 -9.01 46.45
N VAL A 612 2.99 -8.56 45.33
CA VAL A 612 3.69 -8.31 44.07
C VAL A 612 4.64 -7.13 44.26
N SER A 613 5.92 -7.31 43.96
CA SER A 613 6.91 -6.24 44.00
C SER A 613 7.15 -5.67 42.61
N GLY A 614 7.10 -4.35 42.46
CA GLY A 614 7.32 -3.68 41.17
C GLY A 614 6.28 -4.07 40.11
N THR A 615 6.73 -4.28 38.86
CA THR A 615 5.89 -4.81 37.77
C THR A 615 6.30 -6.23 37.46
N GLN A 616 5.35 -7.16 37.53
CA GLN A 616 5.56 -8.56 37.16
C GLN A 616 4.82 -8.87 35.86
N PHE A 617 5.56 -9.34 34.86
CA PHE A 617 4.95 -9.76 33.59
C PHE A 617 4.32 -11.14 33.76
N ILE A 618 3.11 -11.33 33.23
CA ILE A 618 2.35 -12.59 33.31
C ILE A 618 1.63 -12.89 31.98
N LYS A 619 1.40 -14.18 31.73
CA LYS A 619 0.54 -14.74 30.66
C LYS A 619 -0.77 -15.31 31.22
N GLY A 620 -0.89 -15.39 32.53
CA GLY A 620 -2.09 -15.88 33.18
C GLY A 620 -1.88 -16.17 34.65
N LEU A 621 -2.97 -16.37 35.36
CA LEU A 621 -3.00 -16.80 36.75
C LEU A 621 -3.89 -18.03 36.86
N ASN A 622 -3.42 -19.07 37.55
CA ASN A 622 -4.21 -20.24 37.90
C ASN A 622 -4.36 -20.29 39.43
N PHE A 623 -5.56 -20.54 39.92
CA PHE A 623 -5.82 -20.73 41.36
C PHE A 623 -6.51 -22.08 41.57
N ASN A 624 -5.85 -22.96 42.30
CA ASN A 624 -6.33 -24.31 42.56
C ASN A 624 -6.99 -24.46 43.94
N VAL A 625 -6.92 -23.43 44.78
CA VAL A 625 -7.50 -23.36 46.13
C VAL A 625 -8.13 -21.98 46.37
N ASP A 626 -9.12 -21.95 47.25
CA ASP A 626 -9.85 -20.73 47.63
C ASP A 626 -9.03 -19.80 48.54
N GLY A 627 -9.17 -18.49 48.37
CA GLY A 627 -8.74 -17.49 49.35
C GLY A 627 -7.43 -16.75 49.05
N TYR A 628 -6.81 -16.94 47.88
CA TYR A 628 -5.60 -16.19 47.52
C TYR A 628 -5.87 -14.71 47.26
N VAL A 629 -4.98 -13.84 47.76
CA VAL A 629 -5.02 -12.38 47.54
C VAL A 629 -3.69 -11.93 46.94
N LEU A 630 -3.70 -11.34 45.75
CA LEU A 630 -2.53 -10.70 45.14
C LEU A 630 -2.62 -9.19 45.36
N THR A 631 -1.61 -8.58 45.95
CA THR A 631 -1.62 -7.15 46.33
C THR A 631 -0.27 -6.47 46.08
N GLY A 632 -0.23 -5.14 46.12
CA GLY A 632 0.99 -4.35 45.95
C GLY A 632 1.19 -3.87 44.52
N GLY A 633 2.27 -4.31 43.88
CA GLY A 633 2.72 -3.93 42.56
C GLY A 633 1.83 -4.38 41.40
N THR A 634 2.24 -4.04 40.19
CA THR A 634 1.46 -4.22 38.95
C THR A 634 1.70 -5.59 38.32
N LEU A 635 0.64 -6.24 37.86
CA LEU A 635 0.70 -7.39 36.95
C LEU A 635 0.51 -6.91 35.51
N SER A 636 1.53 -7.06 34.68
CA SER A 636 1.52 -6.63 33.27
C SER A 636 1.30 -7.82 32.34
N LEU A 637 0.26 -7.74 31.51
CA LEU A 637 -0.06 -8.75 30.49
C LEU A 637 0.93 -8.63 29.33
N ASN A 638 1.53 -9.74 28.90
CA ASN A 638 2.47 -9.79 27.78
C ASN A 638 1.92 -10.54 26.54
N ALA A 639 0.75 -11.14 26.69
CA ALA A 639 -0.03 -11.85 25.69
C ALA A 639 -1.49 -11.92 26.18
N ASN A 640 -2.40 -12.37 25.32
CA ASN A 640 -3.76 -12.71 25.78
C ASN A 640 -3.66 -13.71 26.92
N SER A 641 -4.22 -13.34 28.08
CA SER A 641 -3.94 -14.01 29.34
C SER A 641 -5.15 -14.74 29.89
N THR A 642 -4.94 -15.89 30.50
CA THR A 642 -6.01 -16.69 31.12
C THR A 642 -5.93 -16.62 32.64
N PHE A 643 -7.07 -16.41 33.28
CA PHE A 643 -7.26 -16.38 34.72
C PHE A 643 -8.20 -17.54 35.07
N VAL A 644 -7.62 -18.67 35.48
CA VAL A 644 -8.36 -19.93 35.64
C VAL A 644 -8.44 -20.31 37.11
N LEU A 645 -9.65 -20.49 37.62
CA LEU A 645 -9.89 -21.06 38.93
C LEU A 645 -10.40 -22.49 38.74
N SER A 646 -9.76 -23.47 39.38
CA SER A 646 -9.98 -24.90 39.07
C SER A 646 -11.38 -25.44 39.43
N GLY A 647 -12.17 -24.68 40.19
CA GLY A 647 -13.53 -25.04 40.61
C GLY A 647 -14.43 -23.83 40.84
N SER A 648 -15.74 -24.03 40.73
CA SER A 648 -16.76 -22.96 40.85
C SER A 648 -16.87 -22.34 42.25
N GLY A 649 -16.42 -23.04 43.30
CA GLY A 649 -16.40 -22.55 44.68
C GLY A 649 -15.12 -21.80 45.09
N ILE A 650 -14.15 -21.65 44.18
CA ILE A 650 -12.88 -20.97 44.46
C ILE A 650 -13.04 -19.47 44.24
N THR A 651 -12.48 -18.66 45.13
CA THR A 651 -12.39 -17.21 45.03
C THR A 651 -10.93 -16.76 45.11
N ALA A 652 -10.54 -15.86 44.22
CA ALA A 652 -9.24 -15.19 44.24
C ALA A 652 -9.42 -13.67 44.13
N THR A 653 -8.65 -12.90 44.92
CA THR A 653 -8.71 -11.43 44.92
C THR A 653 -7.47 -10.83 44.28
N LEU A 654 -7.66 -10.05 43.23
CA LEU A 654 -6.63 -9.27 42.54
C LEU A 654 -6.70 -7.80 43.01
N ALA A 655 -5.97 -7.50 44.08
CA ALA A 655 -5.72 -6.15 44.58
C ALA A 655 -4.46 -5.48 43.99
N SER A 656 -3.68 -6.22 43.19
CA SER A 656 -2.63 -5.68 42.32
C SER A 656 -3.21 -5.11 41.01
N PRO A 657 -2.79 -3.92 40.56
CA PRO A 657 -3.23 -3.37 39.27
C PRO A 657 -2.88 -4.27 38.09
N LEU A 658 -3.82 -4.44 37.14
CA LEU A 658 -3.59 -5.11 35.86
C LEU A 658 -3.24 -4.06 34.79
N SER A 659 -2.27 -4.31 33.93
CA SER A 659 -1.87 -3.39 32.84
C SER A 659 -1.53 -4.13 31.54
N GLY A 660 -1.54 -3.41 30.41
CA GLY A 660 -1.22 -3.95 29.08
C GLY A 660 -2.39 -3.90 28.10
N THR A 661 -2.13 -4.17 26.83
CA THR A 661 -3.14 -4.03 25.76
C THR A 661 -3.78 -5.36 25.34
N PHE A 662 -3.40 -6.46 26.00
CA PHE A 662 -3.85 -7.81 25.65
C PHE A 662 -5.18 -8.18 26.32
N GLY A 663 -5.90 -9.12 25.73
CA GLY A 663 -7.16 -9.63 26.27
C GLY A 663 -6.97 -10.49 27.52
N MET A 664 -8.04 -10.65 28.29
CA MET A 664 -8.07 -11.45 29.52
C MET A 664 -9.26 -12.42 29.47
N THR A 665 -9.01 -13.71 29.67
CA THR A 665 -10.05 -14.73 29.76
C THR A 665 -10.18 -15.22 31.18
N PHE A 666 -11.32 -14.99 31.83
CA PHE A 666 -11.64 -15.50 33.17
C PHE A 666 -12.48 -16.76 33.07
N ALA A 667 -12.08 -17.83 33.74
CA ALA A 667 -12.76 -19.12 33.70
C ALA A 667 -12.76 -19.80 35.08
N GLY A 668 -13.89 -20.40 35.44
CA GLY A 668 -14.10 -21.04 36.75
C GLY A 668 -14.09 -20.04 37.92
N GLY A 669 -14.66 -20.47 39.06
CA GLY A 669 -14.67 -19.72 40.32
C GLY A 669 -15.13 -18.25 40.24
N THR A 670 -14.74 -17.47 41.24
CA THR A 670 -14.92 -16.02 41.32
C THR A 670 -13.58 -15.29 41.39
N THR A 671 -13.28 -14.48 40.37
CA THR A 671 -12.14 -13.55 40.42
C THR A 671 -12.62 -12.16 40.82
N ILE A 672 -12.15 -11.65 41.96
CA ILE A 672 -12.47 -10.33 42.48
C ILE A 672 -11.38 -9.34 42.05
N ILE A 673 -11.74 -8.33 41.25
CA ILE A 673 -10.87 -7.20 40.92
C ILE A 673 -11.07 -6.12 41.99
N LYS A 674 -10.03 -5.87 42.79
CA LYS A 674 -10.00 -4.81 43.82
C LYS A 674 -9.05 -3.66 43.45
N ALA A 675 -8.18 -3.82 42.47
CA ALA A 675 -7.36 -2.73 41.95
C ALA A 675 -8.05 -1.97 40.81
N THR A 676 -7.51 -0.79 40.48
CA THR A 676 -7.79 -0.15 39.18
C THR A 676 -6.98 -0.85 38.09
N THR A 677 -7.66 -1.41 37.09
CA THR A 677 -7.00 -1.99 35.92
C THR A 677 -6.73 -0.89 34.88
N ALA A 678 -5.48 -0.78 34.45
CA ALA A 678 -5.06 0.01 33.29
C ALA A 678 -4.97 -0.84 32.00
N ALA A 679 -5.37 -2.11 32.06
CA ALA A 679 -5.38 -2.99 30.90
C ALA A 679 -6.51 -2.61 29.92
N THR A 680 -6.20 -2.52 28.62
CA THR A 680 -7.15 -2.05 27.61
C THR A 680 -7.75 -3.16 26.75
N GLY A 681 -7.22 -4.38 26.76
CA GLY A 681 -7.74 -5.45 25.90
C GLY A 681 -9.14 -5.95 26.28
N VAL A 682 -9.70 -6.82 25.43
CA VAL A 682 -11.02 -7.43 25.64
C VAL A 682 -11.00 -8.39 26.84
N ILE A 683 -11.96 -8.25 27.74
CA ILE A 683 -12.26 -9.27 28.75
C ILE A 683 -13.23 -10.29 28.15
N THR A 684 -12.95 -11.58 28.34
CA THR A 684 -13.87 -12.69 28.09
C THR A 684 -14.11 -13.44 29.40
N VAL A 685 -15.35 -13.65 29.78
CA VAL A 685 -15.70 -14.54 30.91
C VAL A 685 -16.36 -15.78 30.33
N THR A 686 -15.82 -16.96 30.63
CA THR A 686 -16.25 -18.22 30.02
C THR A 686 -16.43 -19.35 31.04
N GLY A 687 -17.24 -20.33 30.66
CA GLY A 687 -17.75 -21.38 31.55
C GLY A 687 -18.49 -20.80 32.75
N SER A 688 -18.53 -21.54 33.86
CA SER A 688 -19.10 -21.09 35.14
C SER A 688 -18.26 -20.04 35.87
N GLY A 689 -17.42 -19.28 35.14
CA GLY A 689 -16.56 -18.24 35.70
C GLY A 689 -17.34 -16.97 36.08
N THR A 690 -16.95 -16.37 37.20
CA THR A 690 -17.46 -15.09 37.69
C THR A 690 -16.34 -14.07 37.72
N LEU A 691 -16.49 -12.96 37.01
CA LEU A 691 -15.66 -11.77 37.18
C LEU A 691 -16.41 -10.77 38.06
N GLN A 692 -15.87 -10.47 39.24
CA GLN A 692 -16.46 -9.52 40.18
C GLN A 692 -15.61 -8.24 40.26
N VAL A 693 -16.25 -7.09 40.10
CA VAL A 693 -15.66 -5.76 40.25
C VAL A 693 -15.97 -5.24 41.64
N GLY A 694 -14.95 -5.17 42.49
CA GLY A 694 -15.05 -4.79 43.90
C GLY A 694 -15.46 -5.94 44.84
N ASP A 695 -15.32 -5.72 46.14
CA ASP A 695 -15.60 -6.67 47.22
C ASP A 695 -16.65 -6.15 48.22
N GLY A 696 -17.42 -5.13 47.82
CA GLY A 696 -18.33 -4.35 48.66
C GLY A 696 -17.75 -3.02 49.12
N GLY A 697 -16.43 -2.80 48.95
CA GLY A 697 -15.78 -1.50 49.15
C GLY A 697 -15.96 -0.53 47.97
N THR A 698 -15.07 0.46 47.91
CA THR A 698 -15.01 1.50 46.86
C THR A 698 -13.86 1.30 45.88
N LEU A 699 -13.25 0.12 45.87
CA LEU A 699 -12.12 -0.23 45.02
C LEU A 699 -12.51 -1.31 44.01
N GLY A 700 -11.73 -1.46 42.94
CA GLY A 700 -12.01 -2.36 41.82
C GLY A 700 -12.56 -1.62 40.61
N ASP A 701 -11.78 -1.50 39.54
CA ASP A 701 -12.18 -0.76 38.35
C ASP A 701 -11.67 -1.47 37.09
N ILE A 702 -12.59 -1.76 36.16
CA ILE A 702 -12.33 -2.37 34.85
C ILE A 702 -12.64 -1.41 33.69
N GLY A 703 -12.75 -0.11 33.95
CA GLY A 703 -13.20 0.90 32.99
C GLY A 703 -12.22 1.19 31.85
N ALA A 704 -10.97 0.73 31.93
CA ALA A 704 -9.97 0.91 30.86
C ALA A 704 -10.13 -0.07 29.69
N VAL A 705 -10.81 -1.21 29.89
CA VAL A 705 -10.92 -2.29 28.89
C VAL A 705 -11.71 -1.85 27.65
N ASP A 706 -11.50 -2.53 26.52
CA ASP A 706 -12.25 -2.25 25.29
C ASP A 706 -13.72 -2.66 25.41
N LYS A 707 -13.97 -3.90 25.86
CA LYS A 707 -15.29 -4.49 26.12
C LYS A 707 -15.18 -5.72 27.01
N VAL A 708 -16.30 -6.15 27.58
CA VAL A 708 -16.46 -7.43 28.29
C VAL A 708 -17.35 -8.35 27.45
N THR A 709 -16.91 -9.57 27.18
CA THR A 709 -17.67 -10.58 26.44
C THR A 709 -18.05 -11.70 27.41
N LEU A 710 -19.33 -12.05 27.47
CA LEU A 710 -19.83 -13.13 28.31
C LEU A 710 -20.19 -14.36 27.46
N ASP A 711 -19.82 -15.53 27.95
CA ASP A 711 -20.19 -16.86 27.41
C ASP A 711 -21.28 -17.53 28.28
N THR A 712 -21.71 -18.73 27.91
CA THR A 712 -22.74 -19.51 28.62
C THR A 712 -22.33 -19.72 30.09
N ASP A 713 -23.28 -19.51 31.02
CA ASP A 713 -23.13 -19.65 32.48
C ASP A 713 -22.12 -18.70 33.17
N SER A 714 -21.51 -17.78 32.43
CA SER A 714 -20.57 -16.80 32.98
C SER A 714 -21.28 -15.63 33.67
N ARG A 715 -20.62 -14.99 34.64
CA ARG A 715 -21.20 -13.87 35.40
C ARG A 715 -20.27 -12.67 35.45
N LEU A 716 -20.81 -11.48 35.20
CA LEU A 716 -20.17 -10.20 35.54
C LEU A 716 -20.90 -9.60 36.74
N VAL A 717 -20.18 -9.43 37.85
CA VAL A 717 -20.74 -8.98 39.12
C VAL A 717 -20.15 -7.63 39.49
N PHE A 718 -21.00 -6.64 39.80
CA PHE A 718 -20.59 -5.37 40.37
C PHE A 718 -20.90 -5.38 41.86
N ASN A 719 -19.86 -5.40 42.69
CA ASN A 719 -19.95 -5.39 44.14
C ASN A 719 -19.19 -4.19 44.71
N ARG A 720 -19.78 -3.01 44.54
CA ARG A 720 -19.23 -1.73 45.02
C ARG A 720 -20.25 -1.02 45.91
N SER A 721 -19.77 -0.30 46.92
CA SER A 721 -20.61 0.51 47.83
C SER A 721 -20.82 1.96 47.37
N ASP A 722 -20.06 2.42 46.40
CA ASP A 722 -20.16 3.75 45.82
C ASP A 722 -20.86 3.76 44.45
N THR A 723 -20.89 4.92 43.79
CA THR A 723 -21.38 5.01 42.41
C THR A 723 -20.26 4.65 41.44
N TYR A 724 -20.45 3.61 40.64
CA TYR A 724 -19.51 3.16 39.62
C TYR A 724 -20.15 3.22 38.24
N THR A 725 -19.53 3.95 37.31
CA THR A 725 -20.02 4.08 35.94
C THR A 725 -19.20 3.19 35.01
N PHE A 726 -19.86 2.20 34.41
CA PHE A 726 -19.25 1.32 33.43
C PHE A 726 -19.67 1.73 32.02
N ASN A 727 -18.75 2.34 31.28
CA ASN A 727 -18.99 2.92 29.94
C ASN A 727 -18.56 2.00 28.79
N LYS A 728 -18.28 0.72 29.05
CA LYS A 728 -17.81 -0.22 28.04
C LYS A 728 -18.91 -1.21 27.66
N GLN A 729 -18.82 -1.72 26.44
CA GLN A 729 -19.79 -2.68 25.94
C GLN A 729 -19.71 -3.98 26.75
N ILE A 730 -20.87 -4.49 27.17
CA ILE A 730 -21.04 -5.87 27.63
C ILE A 730 -21.61 -6.67 26.46
N ALA A 731 -20.71 -7.29 25.71
CA ALA A 731 -20.98 -8.06 24.52
C ALA A 731 -21.27 -9.53 24.85
N ASN A 732 -21.75 -10.22 23.82
CA ASN A 732 -22.16 -11.62 23.87
C ASN A 732 -21.36 -12.39 22.81
N ALA A 733 -20.89 -13.60 23.15
CA ALA A 733 -20.18 -14.51 22.24
C ALA A 733 -21.10 -15.40 21.36
N ALA A 734 -22.31 -15.77 21.82
CA ALA A 734 -23.35 -16.53 21.10
C ALA A 734 -24.77 -16.42 21.73
N VAL A 735 -25.82 -16.88 21.05
CA VAL A 735 -27.21 -16.84 21.59
C VAL A 735 -27.34 -17.72 22.85
N GLY A 736 -27.66 -17.13 24.02
CA GLY A 736 -27.85 -17.84 25.30
C GLY A 736 -26.79 -17.63 26.40
N VAL A 737 -26.11 -16.48 26.46
CA VAL A 737 -24.89 -16.29 27.26
C VAL A 737 -24.96 -15.17 28.32
N GLY A 738 -24.33 -15.40 29.47
CA GLY A 738 -23.93 -14.43 30.50
C GLY A 738 -25.01 -13.82 31.41
N THR A 739 -24.72 -13.72 32.72
CA THR A 739 -25.52 -12.96 33.71
C THR A 739 -24.79 -11.67 34.12
N VAL A 740 -25.50 -10.56 34.21
CA VAL A 740 -25.00 -9.32 34.84
C VAL A 740 -25.64 -9.16 36.21
N VAL A 741 -24.83 -8.92 37.24
CA VAL A 741 -25.29 -8.88 38.64
C VAL A 741 -24.86 -7.59 39.31
N GLN A 742 -25.81 -6.87 39.89
CA GLN A 742 -25.56 -5.84 40.89
C GLN A 742 -25.66 -6.48 42.29
N GLN A 743 -24.55 -6.53 43.01
CA GLN A 743 -24.41 -7.19 44.31
C GLN A 743 -24.09 -6.19 45.45
N GLY A 744 -23.43 -5.08 45.14
CA GLY A 744 -23.01 -4.09 46.13
C GLY A 744 -24.15 -3.15 46.56
N SER A 745 -23.99 -2.49 47.71
CA SER A 745 -24.96 -1.51 48.23
C SER A 745 -24.98 -0.18 47.46
N GLY A 746 -23.97 0.06 46.61
CA GLY A 746 -23.81 1.28 45.84
C GLY A 746 -24.69 1.33 44.59
N THR A 747 -24.29 2.19 43.64
CA THR A 747 -24.99 2.34 42.35
C THR A 747 -24.07 1.96 41.20
N THR A 748 -24.46 0.97 40.41
CA THR A 748 -23.80 0.72 39.11
C THR A 748 -24.57 1.42 38.01
N VAL A 749 -23.89 2.30 37.27
CA VAL A 749 -24.43 3.00 36.11
C VAL A 749 -23.89 2.34 34.83
N LEU A 750 -24.78 1.79 34.00
CA LEU A 750 -24.40 1.24 32.70
C LEU A 750 -24.51 2.31 31.61
N GLY A 751 -23.37 2.78 31.10
CA GLY A 751 -23.29 3.93 30.19
C GLY A 751 -23.10 3.62 28.71
N HIS A 752 -23.10 2.34 28.31
CA HIS A 752 -22.91 1.92 26.92
C HIS A 752 -24.17 1.29 26.31
N THR A 753 -24.40 1.49 25.01
CA THR A 753 -25.43 0.82 24.20
C THR A 753 -24.91 0.66 22.75
N PRO A 754 -25.19 -0.45 22.03
CA PRO A 754 -25.95 -1.62 22.47
C PRO A 754 -25.09 -2.58 23.32
N ASN A 755 -25.73 -3.22 24.30
CA ASN A 755 -25.18 -4.38 24.99
C ASN A 755 -25.89 -5.66 24.54
N GLY A 756 -25.26 -6.82 24.76
CA GLY A 756 -25.64 -8.07 24.09
C GLY A 756 -25.92 -9.28 24.97
N TRP A 757 -25.76 -9.23 26.30
CA TRP A 757 -26.06 -10.39 27.17
C TRP A 757 -27.54 -10.80 27.06
N ALA A 758 -27.86 -12.08 27.30
CA ALA A 758 -29.19 -12.62 26.96
C ALA A 758 -29.90 -13.37 28.10
N VAL A 759 -29.19 -13.73 29.19
CA VAL A 759 -29.76 -14.46 30.33
C VAL A 759 -30.28 -13.44 31.36
N ASP A 760 -29.87 -13.52 32.62
CA ASP A 760 -30.45 -12.72 33.69
C ASP A 760 -29.68 -11.42 33.93
N THR A 761 -30.42 -10.38 34.28
CA THR A 761 -29.91 -9.22 34.98
C THR A 761 -30.43 -9.26 36.42
N LEU A 762 -29.53 -9.49 37.38
CA LEU A 762 -29.88 -9.65 38.79
C LEU A 762 -29.48 -8.40 39.57
N VAL A 763 -30.42 -7.79 40.30
CA VAL A 763 -30.15 -6.69 41.22
C VAL A 763 -30.43 -7.19 42.64
N ASN A 764 -29.39 -7.72 43.27
CA ASN A 764 -29.48 -8.36 44.58
C ASN A 764 -29.43 -7.35 45.73
N ASN A 765 -28.75 -6.21 45.53
CA ASN A 765 -28.61 -5.13 46.51
C ASN A 765 -28.35 -3.79 45.81
N GLY A 766 -28.49 -2.67 46.50
CA GLY A 766 -28.15 -1.35 45.97
C GLY A 766 -28.98 -0.97 44.74
N THR A 767 -28.36 -0.25 43.80
CA THR A 767 -29.03 0.29 42.60
C THR A 767 -28.32 -0.12 41.32
N LEU A 768 -29.07 -0.63 40.35
CA LEU A 768 -28.65 -0.73 38.96
C LEU A 768 -29.33 0.40 38.16
N ARG A 769 -28.54 1.30 37.59
CA ARG A 769 -29.01 2.52 36.91
C ARG A 769 -28.72 2.48 35.41
N TYR A 770 -29.71 2.87 34.61
CA TYR A 770 -29.50 3.18 33.19
C TYR A 770 -28.72 4.50 33.05
N GLY A 771 -27.51 4.42 32.48
CA GLY A 771 -26.75 5.61 32.07
C GLY A 771 -27.12 6.11 30.68
N VAL A 772 -27.58 5.21 29.82
CA VAL A 772 -28.10 5.50 28.46
C VAL A 772 -29.34 4.65 28.17
N ALA A 773 -30.21 5.14 27.29
CA ALA A 773 -31.37 4.36 26.83
C ALA A 773 -30.91 3.06 26.14
N GLY A 774 -31.42 1.92 26.59
CA GLY A 774 -31.01 0.60 26.08
C GLY A 774 -29.73 0.02 26.70
N ALA A 775 -29.23 0.59 27.80
CA ALA A 775 -28.08 0.02 28.52
C ALA A 775 -28.32 -1.43 28.99
N ILE A 776 -29.56 -1.79 29.34
CA ILE A 776 -29.97 -3.18 29.58
C ILE A 776 -30.70 -3.68 28.32
N PRO A 777 -30.29 -4.80 27.70
CA PRO A 777 -30.89 -5.32 26.47
C PRO A 777 -32.38 -5.60 26.64
N THR A 778 -33.21 -5.17 25.69
CA THR A 778 -34.68 -5.16 25.82
C THR A 778 -35.32 -6.53 26.11
N ALA A 779 -34.70 -7.63 25.67
CA ALA A 779 -35.22 -8.98 25.84
C ALA A 779 -34.71 -9.73 27.08
N THR A 780 -33.68 -9.23 27.79
CA THR A 780 -33.09 -9.95 28.94
C THR A 780 -34.02 -9.92 30.15
N PRO A 781 -34.31 -11.04 30.81
CA PRO A 781 -34.94 -11.02 32.12
C PRO A 781 -34.24 -10.09 33.13
N VAL A 782 -35.02 -9.39 33.95
CA VAL A 782 -34.51 -8.55 35.04
C VAL A 782 -35.21 -8.96 36.33
N THR A 783 -34.42 -9.25 37.38
CA THR A 783 -34.93 -9.56 38.71
C THR A 783 -34.31 -8.62 39.73
N VAL A 784 -35.13 -7.91 40.49
CA VAL A 784 -34.72 -6.96 41.53
C VAL A 784 -35.22 -7.45 42.87
N ALA A 785 -34.29 -7.76 43.77
CA ALA A 785 -34.59 -8.24 45.11
C ALA A 785 -35.27 -7.15 45.96
N ALA A 786 -35.94 -7.56 47.03
CA ALA A 786 -36.50 -6.63 48.01
C ALA A 786 -35.40 -5.72 48.59
N GLY A 787 -35.66 -4.42 48.66
CA GLY A 787 -34.69 -3.40 49.10
C GLY A 787 -33.71 -2.92 48.03
N ALA A 788 -33.61 -3.59 46.89
CA ALA A 788 -32.81 -3.14 45.75
C ALA A 788 -33.61 -2.24 44.79
N THR A 789 -32.91 -1.50 43.93
CA THR A 789 -33.52 -0.54 43.00
C THR A 789 -33.07 -0.76 41.56
N LEU A 790 -34.02 -0.79 40.63
CA LEU A 790 -33.77 -0.56 39.21
C LEU A 790 -34.12 0.89 38.89
N ASP A 791 -33.13 1.67 38.44
CA ASP A 791 -33.26 3.10 38.24
C ASP A 791 -33.17 3.47 36.75
N VAL A 792 -34.29 3.94 36.21
CA VAL A 792 -34.46 4.38 34.80
C VAL A 792 -33.83 5.75 34.56
N ASN A 793 -33.53 6.51 35.62
CA ASN A 793 -32.77 7.76 35.55
C ASN A 793 -33.40 8.84 34.64
N GLY A 794 -34.74 8.90 34.58
CA GLY A 794 -35.45 9.86 33.72
C GLY A 794 -35.36 9.55 32.21
N LEU A 795 -34.86 8.38 31.83
CA LEU A 795 -34.72 7.98 30.43
C LEU A 795 -35.99 7.29 29.89
N SER A 796 -36.07 7.17 28.57
CA SER A 796 -37.05 6.34 27.88
C SER A 796 -36.45 4.96 27.58
N VAL A 797 -36.96 3.91 28.24
CA VAL A 797 -36.47 2.53 28.11
C VAL A 797 -37.57 1.59 27.64
N SER A 798 -37.21 0.61 26.81
CA SER A 798 -38.14 -0.41 26.34
C SER A 798 -37.79 -1.80 26.87
N ARG A 799 -38.82 -2.61 27.13
CA ARG A 799 -38.68 -3.92 27.78
C ARG A 799 -39.63 -4.94 27.14
N SER A 800 -39.09 -6.06 26.67
CA SER A 800 -39.86 -7.22 26.19
C SER A 800 -39.59 -8.50 27.00
N GLY A 801 -38.47 -8.55 27.72
CA GLY A 801 -38.16 -9.65 28.64
C GLY A 801 -38.78 -9.46 30.01
N THR A 802 -39.12 -10.56 30.68
CA THR A 802 -39.71 -10.60 32.02
C THR A 802 -38.99 -9.68 32.99
N THR A 803 -39.73 -8.85 33.73
CA THR A 803 -39.14 -7.91 34.71
C THR A 803 -39.83 -8.08 36.05
N SER A 804 -39.15 -8.66 37.03
CA SER A 804 -39.67 -8.92 38.37
C SER A 804 -39.00 -8.02 39.39
N ILE A 805 -39.73 -7.05 39.93
CA ILE A 805 -39.22 -6.05 40.86
C ILE A 805 -39.92 -6.22 42.20
N SER A 806 -39.31 -7.00 43.10
CA SER A 806 -39.72 -7.07 44.50
C SER A 806 -39.21 -5.88 45.34
N GLY A 807 -38.24 -5.13 44.81
CA GLY A 807 -37.75 -3.87 45.35
C GLY A 807 -38.46 -2.65 44.77
N THR A 808 -37.69 -1.65 44.34
CA THR A 808 -38.20 -0.39 43.78
C THR A 808 -37.85 -0.22 42.30
N LEU A 809 -38.84 0.18 41.49
CA LEU A 809 -38.60 0.81 40.20
C LEU A 809 -38.51 2.33 40.39
N ALA A 810 -37.33 2.92 40.20
CA ALA A 810 -37.17 4.37 40.23
C ALA A 810 -37.23 4.92 38.80
N LEU A 811 -38.21 5.79 38.51
CA LEU A 811 -38.36 6.40 37.18
C LEU A 811 -37.49 7.65 37.00
N GLY A 812 -37.07 8.30 38.09
CA GLY A 812 -36.48 9.64 38.05
C GLY A 812 -37.52 10.72 37.72
N THR A 813 -37.09 11.80 37.09
CA THR A 813 -37.99 12.89 36.64
C THR A 813 -38.33 12.70 35.16
N GLY A 814 -39.60 12.43 34.85
CA GLY A 814 -40.08 12.28 33.46
C GLY A 814 -39.66 10.99 32.76
N GLY A 815 -39.27 9.94 33.50
CA GLY A 815 -38.83 8.67 32.91
C GLY A 815 -39.98 7.94 32.18
N ASN A 816 -39.65 7.17 31.15
CA ASN A 816 -40.65 6.40 30.41
C ASN A 816 -40.23 4.93 30.32
N VAL A 817 -41.14 4.01 30.66
CA VAL A 817 -40.95 2.57 30.50
C VAL A 817 -41.98 2.03 29.53
N ASP A 818 -41.53 1.61 28.36
CA ASP A 818 -42.36 1.01 27.30
C ASP A 818 -42.24 -0.51 27.33
N PHE A 819 -43.24 -1.18 27.90
CA PHE A 819 -43.34 -2.63 27.92
C PHE A 819 -43.94 -3.11 26.59
N THR A 820 -43.08 -3.67 25.75
CA THR A 820 -43.41 -4.10 24.38
C THR A 820 -43.80 -5.58 24.28
N GLY A 821 -43.62 -6.35 25.36
CA GLY A 821 -44.03 -7.75 25.48
C GLY A 821 -43.58 -8.35 26.83
N GLY A 822 -44.04 -9.55 27.16
CA GLY A 822 -43.59 -10.29 28.35
C GLY A 822 -44.41 -10.03 29.61
N SER A 823 -43.95 -10.59 30.73
CA SER A 823 -44.62 -10.49 32.03
C SER A 823 -43.79 -9.67 33.01
N HIS A 824 -44.39 -8.64 33.59
CA HIS A 824 -43.72 -7.72 34.49
C HIS A 824 -44.45 -7.68 35.84
N SER A 825 -43.70 -7.60 36.93
CA SER A 825 -44.24 -7.42 38.27
C SER A 825 -43.46 -6.34 39.02
N ILE A 826 -44.17 -5.44 39.71
CA ILE A 826 -43.57 -4.30 40.40
C ILE A 826 -44.21 -4.11 41.78
N ALA A 827 -43.38 -4.12 42.82
CA ALA A 827 -43.81 -3.92 44.20
C ALA A 827 -43.88 -2.44 44.60
N ALA A 828 -42.95 -1.60 44.13
CA ALA A 828 -42.91 -0.17 44.44
C ALA A 828 -42.41 0.67 43.25
N ILE A 829 -42.95 1.89 43.09
CA ILE A 829 -42.55 2.85 42.05
C ILE A 829 -42.28 4.22 42.67
N THR A 830 -41.13 4.81 42.37
CA THR A 830 -40.76 6.18 42.77
C THR A 830 -40.45 7.06 41.55
N GLY A 831 -40.47 8.38 41.76
CA GLY A 831 -40.29 9.36 40.67
C GLY A 831 -41.59 9.68 39.93
N SER A 832 -41.44 10.26 38.74
CA SER A 832 -42.54 10.68 37.87
C SER A 832 -42.26 10.27 36.43
N GLY A 833 -43.30 9.95 35.67
CA GLY A 833 -43.10 9.39 34.34
C GLY A 833 -44.31 8.67 33.75
N ILE A 834 -44.06 7.96 32.66
CA ILE A 834 -45.08 7.21 31.92
C ILE A 834 -44.67 5.73 31.88
N ILE A 835 -45.62 4.83 32.07
CA ILE A 835 -45.48 3.39 31.80
C ILE A 835 -46.46 3.03 30.68
N THR A 836 -45.93 2.54 29.55
CA THR A 836 -46.75 2.11 28.40
C THR A 836 -46.81 0.59 28.33
N LEU A 837 -48.02 0.03 28.18
CA LEU A 837 -48.27 -1.41 28.07
C LEU A 837 -48.77 -1.74 26.66
N ARG A 838 -47.88 -2.25 25.79
CA ARG A 838 -48.26 -2.63 24.43
C ARG A 838 -48.85 -4.04 24.36
N SER A 839 -49.39 -4.38 23.18
CA SER A 839 -49.87 -5.73 22.90
C SER A 839 -48.84 -6.81 23.23
N GLY A 840 -49.26 -7.82 24.01
CA GLY A 840 -48.41 -8.91 24.48
C GLY A 840 -47.64 -8.63 25.78
N ALA A 841 -47.74 -7.42 26.35
CA ALA A 841 -47.17 -7.09 27.65
C ALA A 841 -48.22 -7.15 28.77
N SER A 842 -47.81 -7.67 29.94
CA SER A 842 -48.61 -7.62 31.16
C SER A 842 -47.81 -7.03 32.32
N LEU A 843 -48.39 -6.11 33.06
CA LEU A 843 -47.80 -5.52 34.26
C LEU A 843 -48.67 -5.85 35.48
N THR A 844 -48.12 -6.55 36.45
CA THR A 844 -48.76 -6.84 37.73
C THR A 844 -48.19 -5.94 38.83
N LEU A 845 -49.03 -5.10 39.44
CA LEU A 845 -48.67 -4.36 40.63
C LEU A 845 -48.84 -5.28 41.85
N THR A 846 -47.73 -5.64 42.48
CA THR A 846 -47.70 -6.63 43.56
C THR A 846 -47.69 -6.02 44.95
N GLY A 847 -47.47 -4.70 45.06
CA GLY A 847 -47.49 -3.95 46.32
C GLY A 847 -48.50 -2.79 46.29
N ASN A 848 -48.65 -2.13 47.43
CA ASN A 848 -49.46 -0.92 47.54
C ASN A 848 -48.68 0.28 47.02
N ILE A 849 -49.12 0.86 45.90
CA ILE A 849 -48.42 1.96 45.24
C ILE A 849 -49.21 3.24 45.44
N THR A 850 -48.59 4.33 45.89
CA THR A 850 -49.22 5.65 45.95
C THR A 850 -48.29 6.65 45.29
N ASN A 851 -48.49 6.90 44.01
CA ASN A 851 -47.66 7.79 43.21
C ASN A 851 -48.47 8.44 42.07
N SER A 852 -48.99 9.64 42.34
CA SER A 852 -49.76 10.42 41.36
C SER A 852 -48.91 11.00 40.22
N GLY A 853 -47.59 10.90 40.29
CA GLY A 853 -46.68 11.33 39.23
C GLY A 853 -46.45 10.28 38.13
N VAL A 854 -47.06 9.09 38.26
CA VAL A 854 -46.90 7.98 37.33
C VAL A 854 -48.17 7.80 36.51
N ASP A 855 -48.06 8.04 35.23
CA ASP A 855 -49.13 7.79 34.26
C ASP A 855 -48.97 6.39 33.65
N ILE A 856 -50.08 5.71 33.37
CA ILE A 856 -50.12 4.44 32.64
C ILE A 856 -50.85 4.64 31.32
N VAL A 857 -50.24 4.17 30.22
CA VAL A 857 -50.82 4.13 28.89
C VAL A 857 -51.06 2.66 28.49
N LEU A 858 -52.32 2.28 28.32
CA LEU A 858 -52.75 0.97 27.86
C LEU A 858 -52.84 0.98 26.32
N ALA A 859 -51.82 0.41 25.66
CA ALA A 859 -51.65 0.36 24.21
C ALA A 859 -51.80 -1.08 23.67
N GLY A 860 -52.73 -1.86 24.23
CA GLY A 860 -53.03 -3.23 23.83
C GLY A 860 -52.61 -4.30 24.84
N GLY A 861 -51.94 -3.91 25.94
CA GLY A 861 -51.49 -4.80 27.01
C GLY A 861 -52.46 -4.90 28.19
N SER A 862 -52.00 -5.54 29.27
CA SER A 862 -52.79 -5.78 30.48
C SER A 862 -52.15 -5.16 31.72
N LEU A 863 -52.91 -4.39 32.48
CA LEU A 863 -52.55 -3.95 33.84
C LEU A 863 -53.26 -4.84 34.86
N ASN A 864 -52.52 -5.54 35.71
CA ASN A 864 -53.04 -6.41 36.74
C ASN A 864 -52.71 -5.81 38.13
N LEU A 865 -53.63 -5.95 39.09
CA LEU A 865 -53.35 -5.71 40.50
C LEU A 865 -53.36 -7.06 41.22
N ALA A 866 -52.42 -7.31 42.12
CA ALA A 866 -52.46 -8.49 42.98
C ALA A 866 -53.56 -8.37 44.04
N GLY A 867 -54.14 -9.49 44.48
CA GLY A 867 -55.25 -9.50 45.44
C GLY A 867 -54.90 -8.79 46.74
N GLY A 868 -55.80 -7.96 47.23
CA GLY A 868 -55.62 -7.16 48.46
C GLY A 868 -54.67 -5.97 48.34
N THR A 869 -54.22 -5.63 47.12
CA THR A 869 -53.39 -4.42 46.90
C THR A 869 -54.24 -3.19 46.62
N THR A 870 -53.79 -2.03 47.11
CA THR A 870 -54.36 -0.71 46.79
C THR A 870 -53.31 0.13 46.08
N SER A 871 -53.61 0.54 44.84
CA SER A 871 -52.73 1.37 44.02
C SER A 871 -53.41 2.69 43.65
N SER A 872 -52.74 3.81 43.89
CA SER A 872 -53.15 5.16 43.51
C SER A 872 -52.10 5.78 42.58
N LEU A 873 -52.51 6.11 41.35
CA LEU A 873 -51.64 6.52 40.25
C LEU A 873 -52.10 7.84 39.61
N GLY A 874 -51.29 8.35 38.67
CA GLY A 874 -51.57 9.53 37.85
C GLY A 874 -52.69 9.30 36.84
N LYS A 875 -52.45 9.60 35.56
CA LYS A 875 -53.40 9.37 34.47
C LYS A 875 -53.36 7.90 34.04
N LEU A 876 -54.52 7.27 33.85
CA LEU A 876 -54.67 6.02 33.11
C LEU A 876 -55.34 6.32 31.77
N SER A 877 -54.65 6.05 30.67
CA SER A 877 -55.16 6.32 29.33
C SER A 877 -55.07 5.11 28.42
N GLN A 878 -55.91 5.04 27.40
CA GLN A 878 -55.97 3.92 26.47
C GLN A 878 -55.78 4.38 25.01
N SER A 879 -54.97 3.65 24.25
CA SER A 879 -54.75 3.86 22.82
C SER A 879 -55.00 2.63 21.94
N ALA A 880 -55.34 1.48 22.56
CA ALA A 880 -55.83 0.27 21.90
C ALA A 880 -56.61 -0.60 22.89
N ALA A 881 -57.43 -1.55 22.40
CA ALA A 881 -58.21 -2.45 23.26
C ALA A 881 -57.29 -3.20 24.26
N SER A 882 -57.56 -3.07 25.55
CA SER A 882 -56.66 -3.46 26.64
C SER A 882 -57.44 -4.02 27.83
N ILE A 883 -56.72 -4.63 28.77
CA ILE A 883 -57.30 -5.27 29.96
C ILE A 883 -56.79 -4.60 31.24
N VAL A 884 -57.70 -4.36 32.18
CA VAL A 884 -57.37 -4.13 33.59
C VAL A 884 -57.86 -5.34 34.39
N ASN A 885 -56.98 -6.06 35.05
CA ASN A 885 -57.32 -7.28 35.77
C ASN A 885 -57.21 -7.06 37.29
N LEU A 886 -58.29 -7.29 38.02
CA LEU A 886 -58.35 -7.07 39.48
C LEU A 886 -58.23 -8.38 40.30
N SER A 887 -57.63 -9.43 39.70
CA SER A 887 -57.14 -10.69 40.30
C SER A 887 -58.11 -11.61 41.07
N GLY A 888 -59.39 -11.28 41.20
CA GLY A 888 -60.46 -12.20 41.64
C GLY A 888 -60.30 -12.86 43.02
N SER A 889 -59.26 -12.54 43.81
CA SER A 889 -58.91 -13.23 45.07
C SER A 889 -58.79 -12.33 46.30
N GLY A 890 -59.25 -11.08 46.23
CA GLY A 890 -59.38 -10.20 47.40
C GLY A 890 -59.26 -8.72 47.06
N ASN A 891 -59.98 -7.89 47.81
CA ASN A 891 -60.25 -6.45 47.65
C ASN A 891 -59.15 -5.62 46.95
N ALA A 892 -59.03 -5.71 45.63
CA ALA A 892 -58.07 -4.93 44.87
C ALA A 892 -58.65 -3.55 44.58
N SER A 893 -57.88 -2.49 44.81
CA SER A 893 -58.33 -1.12 44.57
C SER A 893 -57.35 -0.36 43.69
N LEU A 894 -57.82 0.15 42.55
CA LEU A 894 -57.08 1.05 41.68
C LEU A 894 -57.73 2.44 41.70
N SER A 895 -56.97 3.46 42.08
CA SER A 895 -57.37 4.87 42.01
C SER A 895 -56.49 5.61 41.01
N VAL A 896 -57.09 6.40 40.13
CA VAL A 896 -56.37 7.22 39.15
C VAL A 896 -56.82 8.68 39.23
N SER A 897 -55.90 9.61 39.05
CA SER A 897 -56.23 11.04 39.01
C SER A 897 -57.08 11.41 37.80
N ASN A 898 -56.86 10.72 36.67
CA ASN A 898 -57.60 10.93 35.43
C ASN A 898 -57.71 9.60 34.66
N LEU A 899 -58.91 9.22 34.23
CA LEU A 899 -59.14 8.08 33.35
C LEU A 899 -59.55 8.54 31.95
N ASP A 900 -58.90 8.00 30.92
CA ASP A 900 -59.16 8.30 29.52
C ASP A 900 -59.25 6.99 28.70
N PRO A 901 -60.45 6.41 28.53
CA PRO A 901 -60.63 5.15 27.80
C PRO A 901 -60.48 5.30 26.27
N GLY A 902 -60.32 6.52 25.74
CA GLY A 902 -60.14 6.74 24.30
C GLY A 902 -61.35 6.33 23.47
N SER A 903 -61.10 5.62 22.36
CA SER A 903 -62.12 5.12 21.41
C SER A 903 -62.19 3.59 21.37
N PHE A 904 -61.58 2.90 22.34
CA PHE A 904 -61.40 1.45 22.34
C PHE A 904 -62.07 0.81 23.55
N ALA A 905 -62.46 -0.46 23.43
CA ALA A 905 -63.01 -1.17 24.58
C ALA A 905 -61.94 -1.41 25.65
N LEU A 906 -62.24 -1.06 26.91
CA LEU A 906 -61.44 -1.39 28.09
C LEU A 906 -62.14 -2.49 28.87
N ALA A 907 -61.55 -3.68 28.92
CA ALA A 907 -62.10 -4.79 29.69
C ALA A 907 -61.51 -4.79 31.11
N VAL A 908 -62.35 -4.62 32.12
CA VAL A 908 -61.98 -4.89 33.50
C VAL A 908 -62.37 -6.33 33.82
N THR A 909 -61.43 -7.22 34.10
CA THR A 909 -61.66 -8.67 34.27
C THR A 909 -61.33 -9.15 35.67
N ASN A 910 -61.91 -10.28 36.08
CA ASN A 910 -61.79 -10.81 37.46
C ASN A 910 -62.17 -9.77 38.49
N TRP A 911 -63.25 -9.03 38.21
CA TRP A 911 -63.81 -8.01 39.07
C TRP A 911 -64.94 -8.60 39.90
N THR A 912 -64.83 -8.50 41.22
CA THR A 912 -65.87 -8.93 42.16
C THR A 912 -66.62 -7.71 42.68
N ASN A 913 -67.91 -7.62 42.36
CA ASN A 913 -68.76 -6.51 42.77
C ASN A 913 -68.73 -6.31 44.30
N GLY A 914 -68.44 -5.09 44.75
CA GLY A 914 -68.39 -4.70 46.16
C GLY A 914 -67.12 -5.12 46.92
N ALA A 915 -66.21 -5.87 46.29
CA ALA A 915 -64.90 -6.22 46.85
C ALA A 915 -63.77 -5.49 46.12
N ASP A 916 -63.83 -5.45 44.78
CA ASP A 916 -62.84 -4.79 43.94
C ASP A 916 -63.33 -3.41 43.49
N HIS A 917 -62.42 -2.43 43.48
CA HIS A 917 -62.77 -1.03 43.26
C HIS A 917 -61.88 -0.36 42.20
N LEU A 918 -62.50 0.37 41.28
CA LEU A 918 -61.82 1.25 40.33
C LEU A 918 -62.32 2.69 40.52
N TYR A 919 -61.45 3.57 40.99
CA TYR A 919 -61.73 4.99 41.25
C TYR A 919 -61.04 5.90 40.23
N ALA A 920 -61.72 6.97 39.81
CA ALA A 920 -61.14 8.01 38.96
C ALA A 920 -61.60 9.40 39.39
N THR A 921 -60.67 10.27 39.79
CA THR A 921 -61.01 11.64 40.24
C THR A 921 -61.60 12.46 39.09
N ALA A 922 -61.00 12.35 37.89
CA ALA A 922 -61.53 12.89 36.65
C ALA A 922 -61.65 11.80 35.57
N VAL A 923 -62.61 11.96 34.66
CA VAL A 923 -62.75 11.09 33.48
C VAL A 923 -62.83 11.96 32.23
N ALA A 924 -62.10 11.59 31.18
CA ALA A 924 -62.08 12.31 29.91
C ALA A 924 -63.50 12.44 29.33
N GLY A 925 -63.83 13.63 28.80
CA GLY A 925 -65.16 13.96 28.31
C GLY A 925 -66.17 14.40 29.39
N SER A 926 -65.79 14.36 30.68
CA SER A 926 -66.67 14.74 31.82
C SER A 926 -68.08 14.16 31.74
N PRO A 927 -68.22 12.83 31.57
CA PRO A 927 -69.53 12.19 31.43
C PRO A 927 -70.39 12.42 32.67
N SER A 928 -71.72 12.50 32.50
CA SER A 928 -72.62 12.66 33.64
C SER A 928 -72.54 11.44 34.55
N ARG A 929 -72.42 11.71 35.85
CA ARG A 929 -72.33 10.66 36.89
C ARG A 929 -73.71 10.05 37.14
N ASN A 930 -73.73 8.81 37.62
CA ASN A 930 -74.94 7.99 37.84
C ASN A 930 -75.77 7.76 36.57
N THR A 931 -75.17 7.82 35.37
CA THR A 931 -75.85 7.54 34.11
C THR A 931 -75.10 6.49 33.31
N SER A 932 -75.76 5.38 32.98
CA SER A 932 -75.17 4.29 32.19
C SER A 932 -75.18 4.60 30.68
N ASN A 933 -74.32 3.94 29.90
CA ASN A 933 -74.28 4.02 28.44
C ASN A 933 -73.97 5.40 27.82
N ILE A 934 -73.08 6.18 28.44
CA ILE A 934 -72.64 7.49 27.91
C ILE A 934 -71.23 7.40 27.33
N ALA A 935 -70.96 7.98 26.17
CA ALA A 935 -69.59 8.05 25.64
C ALA A 935 -68.70 9.02 26.46
N PRO A 936 -67.41 8.71 26.68
CA PRO A 936 -66.66 7.56 26.17
C PRO A 936 -66.76 6.31 27.07
N LEU A 937 -67.66 6.30 28.06
CA LEU A 937 -67.79 5.26 29.09
C LEU A 937 -68.47 3.97 28.60
N ASN A 938 -69.26 4.04 27.53
CA ASN A 938 -69.85 2.88 26.85
C ASN A 938 -68.79 1.94 26.22
N GLN A 939 -67.52 2.12 26.57
CA GLN A 939 -66.37 1.35 26.15
C GLN A 939 -65.77 0.51 27.29
N ILE A 940 -66.13 0.75 28.57
CA ILE A 940 -65.57 0.01 29.72
C ILE A 940 -66.51 -1.12 30.16
N SER A 941 -66.08 -2.38 30.05
CA SER A 941 -66.81 -3.56 30.55
C SER A 941 -66.27 -4.04 31.90
N LEU A 942 -67.14 -4.63 32.74
CA LEU A 942 -66.79 -5.24 34.03
C LEU A 942 -67.11 -6.74 34.01
N ASP A 943 -66.10 -7.59 34.12
CA ASP A 943 -66.15 -9.06 34.17
C ASP A 943 -67.11 -9.70 33.13
N GLY A 944 -66.97 -9.26 31.87
CA GLY A 944 -67.81 -9.75 30.77
C GLY A 944 -69.20 -9.09 30.66
N ASN A 945 -69.61 -8.24 31.61
CA ASN A 945 -70.83 -7.44 31.49
C ASN A 945 -70.67 -6.34 30.44
N SER A 946 -71.74 -6.09 29.66
CA SER A 946 -71.76 -5.04 28.62
C SER A 946 -71.34 -3.68 29.16
N ALA A 947 -70.49 -2.98 28.40
CA ALA A 947 -70.06 -1.62 28.71
C ALA A 947 -71.22 -0.60 28.75
N SER A 948 -72.37 -0.92 28.16
CA SER A 948 -73.59 -0.12 28.29
C SER A 948 -74.18 -0.11 29.72
N ARG A 949 -73.74 -1.03 30.60
CA ARG A 949 -74.26 -1.16 31.97
C ARG A 949 -73.39 -0.47 33.02
N THR A 950 -72.21 0.03 32.68
CA THR A 950 -71.30 0.64 33.66
C THR A 950 -71.59 2.13 33.83
N TYR A 951 -71.39 2.66 35.05
CA TYR A 951 -71.56 4.09 35.36
C TYR A 951 -70.59 4.53 36.48
N TRP A 952 -70.29 5.84 36.54
CA TRP A 952 -69.49 6.43 37.62
C TRP A 952 -70.38 7.00 38.72
N ALA A 953 -70.15 6.62 39.97
CA ALA A 953 -70.87 7.15 41.11
C ALA A 953 -70.53 8.63 41.39
N SER A 954 -71.55 9.45 41.69
CA SER A 954 -71.38 10.88 41.98
C SER A 954 -70.75 11.21 43.34
N GLY A 955 -70.79 10.27 44.29
CA GLY A 955 -70.27 10.47 45.65
C GLY A 955 -68.89 9.84 45.93
N THR A 956 -68.58 8.72 45.28
CA THR A 956 -67.36 7.93 45.57
C THR A 956 -66.32 8.00 44.45
N ASN A 957 -66.66 8.56 43.29
CA ASN A 957 -65.82 8.54 42.09
C ASN A 957 -65.46 7.11 41.63
N GLU A 958 -66.29 6.13 41.94
CA GLU A 958 -66.08 4.72 41.63
C GLU A 958 -66.83 4.29 40.36
N LEU A 959 -66.23 3.38 39.58
CA LEU A 959 -66.89 2.69 38.49
C LEU A 959 -67.71 1.51 39.03
N LEU A 960 -69.01 1.51 38.79
CA LEU A 960 -69.94 0.49 39.27
C LEU A 960 -70.67 -0.18 38.10
N LEU A 961 -71.13 -1.42 38.35
CA LEU A 961 -72.01 -2.15 37.44
C LEU A 961 -73.48 -1.83 37.74
N GLY A 962 -74.20 -1.31 36.75
CA GLY A 962 -75.66 -1.18 36.81
C GLY A 962 -76.37 -2.53 36.75
N ALA A 963 -77.56 -2.61 37.34
CA ALA A 963 -78.40 -3.83 37.31
C ALA A 963 -78.64 -4.33 35.86
N ALA A 964 -78.82 -5.64 35.69
CA ALA A 964 -79.17 -6.21 34.38
C ALA A 964 -80.50 -5.61 33.90
N ALA A 965 -80.70 -5.57 32.58
CA ALA A 965 -81.82 -4.88 31.92
C ALA A 965 -83.18 -5.15 32.59
N SER A 966 -83.52 -4.21 33.48
CA SER A 966 -84.78 -3.48 33.50
C SER A 966 -86.04 -4.27 33.85
N TYR A 967 -86.15 -4.66 35.13
CA TYR A 967 -87.45 -4.69 35.81
C TYR A 967 -87.96 -3.24 35.94
N THR A 968 -88.58 -2.74 34.87
CA THR A 968 -89.01 -1.34 34.74
C THR A 968 -90.50 -1.19 34.55
N TYR A 969 -91.22 -2.31 34.48
CA TYR A 969 -92.68 -2.32 34.39
C TYR A 969 -93.26 -2.55 35.78
N TRP A 970 -94.18 -1.68 36.20
CA TRP A 970 -94.88 -1.89 37.47
C TRP A 970 -95.84 -3.06 37.33
N ASP A 971 -95.67 -4.06 38.19
CA ASP A 971 -96.34 -5.34 38.06
C ASP A 971 -96.48 -5.99 39.42
N THR A 972 -97.73 -6.08 39.90
CA THR A 972 -98.03 -6.60 41.24
C THR A 972 -98.41 -8.07 41.24
N SER A 973 -98.51 -8.70 40.06
CA SER A 973 -98.93 -10.10 39.91
C SER A 973 -97.76 -10.99 39.46
N ALA A 974 -97.27 -11.86 40.34
CA ALA A 974 -96.05 -12.60 40.05
C ALA A 974 -96.27 -13.72 39.01
N GLY A 975 -95.53 -13.66 37.90
CA GLY A 975 -95.20 -14.82 37.05
C GLY A 975 -96.26 -15.24 36.02
N ASN A 976 -97.03 -14.29 35.49
CA ASN A 976 -98.09 -14.55 34.50
C ASN A 976 -97.70 -14.18 33.05
N ASN A 977 -96.46 -13.74 32.82
CA ASN A 977 -95.94 -13.28 31.52
C ASN A 977 -96.77 -12.13 30.90
N LEU A 978 -97.37 -11.28 31.74
CA LEU A 978 -98.17 -10.13 31.32
C LEU A 978 -97.94 -8.94 32.27
N VAL A 979 -97.66 -7.75 31.73
CA VAL A 979 -97.60 -6.53 32.55
C VAL A 979 -99.02 -6.03 32.83
N ASP A 980 -99.53 -6.26 34.04
CA ASP A 980 -100.92 -5.93 34.39
C ASP A 980 -101.12 -4.74 35.33
N GLY A 981 -100.05 -4.21 35.94
CA GLY A 981 -100.09 -3.04 36.81
C GLY A 981 -100.52 -3.38 38.24
N GLY A 982 -101.41 -2.56 38.82
CA GLY A 982 -102.02 -2.78 40.14
C GLY A 982 -101.54 -1.88 41.29
N THR A 983 -102.11 -2.08 42.48
CA THR A 983 -101.87 -1.22 43.65
C THR A 983 -100.77 -1.79 44.56
N GLY A 984 -99.84 -0.93 44.98
CA GLY A 984 -98.78 -1.31 45.92
C GLY A 984 -97.89 -0.14 46.30
N ASN A 985 -97.03 -0.36 47.29
CA ASN A 985 -96.04 0.64 47.70
C ASN A 985 -94.78 0.52 46.84
N TRP A 986 -94.38 1.62 46.21
CA TRP A 986 -93.08 1.70 45.55
C TRP A 986 -92.02 2.08 46.57
N ASP A 987 -91.27 1.07 47.03
CA ASP A 987 -90.07 1.26 47.84
C ASP A 987 -88.89 0.45 47.28
N THR A 988 -87.70 0.62 47.89
CA THR A 988 -86.45 -0.02 47.42
C THR A 988 -86.38 -1.52 47.71
N THR A 989 -87.37 -2.09 48.40
CA THR A 989 -87.43 -3.49 48.84
C THR A 989 -88.59 -4.27 48.23
N SER A 990 -89.62 -3.59 47.73
CA SER A 990 -90.78 -4.18 47.06
C SER A 990 -90.39 -4.77 45.70
N GLY A 991 -90.68 -6.06 45.50
CA GLY A 991 -90.36 -6.82 44.28
C GLY A 991 -91.33 -6.59 43.12
N ASN A 992 -92.07 -5.47 43.09
CA ASN A 992 -93.22 -5.25 42.21
C ASN A 992 -92.84 -4.74 40.81
N TRP A 993 -91.67 -5.17 40.31
CA TRP A 993 -91.18 -4.76 39.01
C TRP A 993 -90.89 -5.99 38.14
N SER A 994 -91.41 -5.97 36.92
CA SER A 994 -91.19 -7.00 35.91
C SER A 994 -90.49 -6.44 34.67
N ASP A 995 -89.93 -7.34 33.87
CA ASP A 995 -89.41 -7.00 32.54
C ASP A 995 -90.57 -6.71 31.56
N SER A 996 -90.25 -6.29 30.33
CA SER A 996 -91.27 -5.99 29.31
C SER A 996 -92.14 -7.18 28.92
N SER A 997 -91.81 -8.39 29.37
CA SER A 997 -92.51 -9.64 29.07
C SER A 997 -93.35 -10.12 30.25
N GLY A 998 -93.46 -9.34 31.34
CA GLY A 998 -94.17 -9.72 32.57
C GLY A 998 -93.49 -10.85 33.35
N ASN A 999 -92.20 -11.11 33.11
CA ASN A 999 -91.45 -12.04 33.95
C ASN A 999 -90.97 -11.30 35.20
N PHE A 1000 -91.48 -11.77 36.34
CA PHE A 1000 -91.30 -11.17 37.65
C PHE A 1000 -89.94 -11.53 38.25
N ASN A 1001 -89.08 -10.56 38.59
CA ASN A 1001 -87.94 -10.80 39.49
C ASN A 1001 -87.15 -9.52 39.90
N GLY A 1002 -87.72 -8.50 40.56
CA GLY A 1002 -86.83 -7.54 41.23
C GLY A 1002 -87.41 -6.32 41.92
N THR A 1003 -86.56 -5.70 42.74
CA THR A 1003 -86.77 -4.37 43.32
C THR A 1003 -86.47 -3.28 42.29
N TRP A 1004 -86.97 -2.06 42.54
CA TRP A 1004 -86.81 -0.93 41.64
C TRP A 1004 -85.35 -0.65 41.27
N ALA A 1005 -85.05 -0.63 39.97
CA ALA A 1005 -83.75 -0.25 39.44
C ALA A 1005 -83.60 1.27 39.40
N ALA A 1006 -83.07 1.86 40.48
CA ALA A 1006 -82.83 3.30 40.61
C ALA A 1006 -82.09 3.89 39.39
N GLY A 1007 -82.66 4.96 38.81
CA GLY A 1007 -82.16 5.60 37.60
C GLY A 1007 -82.78 5.08 36.29
N SER A 1008 -83.65 4.06 36.36
CA SER A 1008 -84.41 3.57 35.20
C SER A 1008 -85.68 4.40 34.95
N ILE A 1009 -86.28 4.27 33.76
CA ILE A 1009 -87.61 4.82 33.46
C ILE A 1009 -88.66 3.88 34.06
N ALA A 1010 -89.55 4.40 34.89
CA ALA A 1010 -90.68 3.63 35.42
C ALA A 1010 -91.80 3.60 34.39
N ASN A 1011 -92.06 2.42 33.84
CA ASN A 1011 -93.14 2.19 32.89
C ASN A 1011 -94.35 1.65 33.65
N PHE A 1012 -95.41 2.46 33.73
CA PHE A 1012 -96.68 2.04 34.30
C PHE A 1012 -97.61 1.65 33.14
N GLN A 1013 -97.95 0.37 33.07
CA GLN A 1013 -98.80 -0.20 32.02
C GLN A 1013 -99.73 -1.23 32.65
N GLY A 1014 -100.93 -1.39 32.08
CA GLY A 1014 -101.96 -2.28 32.61
C GLY A 1014 -103.11 -1.52 33.28
N SER A 1015 -103.90 -2.22 34.09
CA SER A 1015 -104.98 -1.60 34.86
C SER A 1015 -104.43 -0.90 36.09
N ALA A 1016 -104.83 0.36 36.29
CA ALA A 1016 -104.49 1.15 37.47
C ALA A 1016 -105.16 0.61 38.74
#